data_AF-A0A1F2YCL3-F1
#
_entry.id   AF-A0A1F2YCL3-F1
#
_cell.length_a   1.000
_cell.length_b   1.000
_cell.length_c   1.000
_cell.angle_alpha   90.00
_cell.angle_beta   90.00
_cell.angle_gamma   90.00
#
_symmetry.space_group_name_H-M   'P 1'
#
loop_
_entity.id
_entity.type
_entity.pdbx_description
1 polymer ?
#
loop_
_entity_poly.entity_id
_entity_poly.type
_entity_poly.pdbx_seq_one_letter_code
_entity_poly.pdbx_strand_id
1 'polypeptide(L)'
;MVLLVASLLTLGQSQRLRSRLIADATTSAQTLVETALTPELLELKDVAPVSSGGRYEDLVKVVDRSVLADGTVKAVTIWAADGTVVFADDASLIGDEVRAMRTTVLSVIGDEPRSDVSRGLLRSFVPVELAPGVGVAVELDRSADPIASATDPWRLVALLFAAGAVLSILLFAKTFTPYERRIEGFDEDVLRAAVAGHRRAESARQEAENRRDILAAELDRTRQTLKEAEQRAREAARTADDTPRLREHLSIAADDLKRAEQERDALRDRLVETGRAVEAEAARGREEVAGALAEIERLEAMKASLQDRAAKAEETAAELTKRLAELSARPDVEAELESAHRTLEAAQHDVAATRERWEEAERRNAELEDTVAEMHARLTDLERRPDLSAKLDAATGALDIAREHIRALTARADESDAEASKLRAELERRQGGRARMIEDARTGLGELRAELEQVSAELRNVTVENTALRDEVGSLRRASDAAGQMIAGANTELVQTAELVKTLRTRVEEAETALEHERETRGAILEVERAKAVAALEAEREVAVAAVEAERANLRKMERDQETVRLALDAAIGERDTAARQRDASAAEADAVAQERDDLSADRDALARERDALLAARDALTAERDRAHTDIQVARAEVEARAADLEAARSERDGVGAELETLRSTM
;
A
#
# COMPACT_ATOMS: atom_id res chain seq x y z
N MET A 1 11.02 -18.11 -5.04
CA MET A 1 11.03 -17.63 -3.64
C MET A 1 12.36 -17.02 -3.21
N VAL A 2 13.50 -17.72 -3.35
CA VAL A 2 14.84 -17.23 -2.93
C VAL A 2 15.22 -15.85 -3.53
N LEU A 3 14.96 -15.63 -4.83
CA LEU A 3 15.26 -14.35 -5.49
C LEU A 3 14.39 -13.18 -4.99
N LEU A 4 13.15 -13.45 -4.57
CA LEU A 4 12.26 -12.43 -3.99
C LEU A 4 12.72 -12.03 -2.58
N VAL A 5 13.15 -13.01 -1.77
CA VAL A 5 13.74 -12.77 -0.45
C VAL A 5 15.03 -11.95 -0.57
N ALA A 6 15.88 -12.26 -1.56
CA ALA A 6 17.10 -11.48 -1.84
C ALA A 6 16.80 -10.05 -2.29
N SER A 7 15.75 -9.83 -3.09
CA SER A 7 15.29 -8.49 -3.47
C SER A 7 14.81 -7.70 -2.24
N LEU A 8 13.99 -8.29 -1.37
CA LEU A 8 13.52 -7.64 -0.14
C LEU A 8 14.67 -7.27 0.82
N LEU A 9 15.66 -8.16 0.98
CA LEU A 9 16.82 -7.90 1.83
C LEU A 9 17.67 -6.73 1.29
N THR A 10 17.87 -6.64 -0.03
CA THR A 10 18.65 -5.57 -0.65
C THR A 10 17.93 -4.21 -0.60
N LEU A 11 16.60 -4.20 -0.77
CA LEU A 11 15.76 -3.02 -0.49
C LEU A 11 15.85 -2.59 0.98
N GLY A 12 15.84 -3.55 1.92
CA GLY A 12 16.01 -3.29 3.35
C GLY A 12 17.36 -2.65 3.68
N GLN A 13 18.46 -3.09 3.06
CA GLN A 13 19.78 -2.48 3.23
C GLN A 13 19.83 -1.06 2.65
N SER A 14 19.24 -0.84 1.47
CA SER A 14 19.13 0.49 0.85
C SER A 14 18.43 1.50 1.77
N GLN A 15 17.32 1.11 2.40
CA GLN A 15 16.60 1.98 3.35
C GLN A 15 17.42 2.28 4.60
N ARG A 16 18.10 1.29 5.18
CA ARG A 16 18.96 1.50 6.37
C ARG A 16 20.12 2.45 6.09
N LEU A 17 20.76 2.31 4.93
CA LEU A 17 21.83 3.21 4.49
C LEU A 17 21.30 4.63 4.29
N ARG A 18 20.14 4.78 3.64
CA ARG A 18 19.48 6.09 3.46
C ARG A 18 19.19 6.77 4.80
N SER A 19 18.58 6.06 5.76
CA SER A 19 18.27 6.62 7.08
C SER A 19 19.52 7.07 7.83
N ARG A 20 20.62 6.29 7.77
CA ARG A 20 21.89 6.66 8.38
C ARG A 20 22.49 7.92 7.76
N LEU A 21 22.56 8.00 6.44
CA LEU A 21 23.12 9.16 5.74
C LEU A 21 22.31 10.44 6.00
N ILE A 22 20.98 10.33 6.11
CA ILE A 22 20.13 11.47 6.48
C ILE A 22 20.41 11.88 7.94
N ALA A 23 20.52 10.94 8.87
CA ALA A 23 20.83 11.23 10.27
C ALA A 23 22.21 11.88 10.47
N ASP A 24 23.23 11.37 9.77
CA ASP A 24 24.57 11.94 9.76
C ASP A 24 24.56 13.37 9.22
N ALA A 25 23.79 13.61 8.15
CA ALA A 25 23.63 14.94 7.58
C ALA A 25 22.88 15.90 8.50
N THR A 26 21.83 15.45 9.19
CA THR A 26 21.12 16.24 10.23
C THR A 26 22.07 16.64 11.35
N THR A 27 22.89 15.70 11.83
CA THR A 27 23.86 15.95 12.91
C THR A 27 24.93 16.95 12.49
N SER A 28 25.42 16.80 11.25
CA SER A 28 26.35 17.75 10.63
C SER A 28 25.73 19.15 10.46
N ALA A 29 24.49 19.22 10.01
CA ALA A 29 23.74 20.48 9.87
C ALA A 29 23.59 21.18 11.22
N GLN A 30 23.17 20.46 12.25
CA GLN A 30 23.06 20.98 13.61
C GLN A 30 24.41 21.53 14.12
N THR A 31 25.48 20.75 13.98
CA THR A 31 26.83 21.16 14.41
C THR A 31 27.29 22.44 13.70
N LEU A 32 27.04 22.55 12.39
CA LEU A 32 27.39 23.73 11.59
C LEU A 32 26.60 24.96 12.03
N VAL A 33 25.30 24.83 12.24
CA VAL A 33 24.45 25.94 12.70
C VAL A 33 24.87 26.38 14.10
N GLU A 34 25.01 25.46 15.04
CA GLU A 34 25.41 25.74 16.43
C GLU A 34 26.78 26.43 16.53
N THR A 35 27.73 26.00 15.70
CA THR A 35 29.12 26.51 15.76
C THR A 35 29.28 27.83 15.01
N ALA A 36 28.65 27.96 13.84
CA ALA A 36 28.90 29.08 12.93
C ALA A 36 27.83 30.17 12.95
N LEU A 37 26.55 29.81 13.07
CA LEU A 37 25.44 30.74 12.90
C LEU A 37 24.80 31.16 14.22
N THR A 38 24.66 30.26 15.19
CA THR A 38 24.06 30.58 16.49
C THR A 38 24.72 31.78 17.20
N PRO A 39 26.06 31.94 17.22
CA PRO A 39 26.69 33.10 17.87
C PRO A 39 26.25 34.44 17.26
N GLU A 40 26.17 34.51 15.93
CA GLU A 40 25.74 35.71 15.20
C GLU A 40 24.22 35.94 15.33
N LEU A 41 23.44 34.86 15.32
CA LEU A 41 21.98 34.92 15.43
C LEU A 41 21.51 35.41 16.80
N LEU A 42 22.20 35.05 17.88
CA LEU A 42 21.89 35.53 19.23
C LEU A 42 22.07 37.06 19.37
N GLU A 43 22.85 37.70 18.49
CA GLU A 43 22.97 39.16 18.46
C GLU A 43 21.75 39.86 17.84
N LEU A 44 20.91 39.16 17.06
CA LEU A 44 19.78 39.78 16.35
C LEU A 44 18.70 40.31 17.30
N LYS A 45 18.47 39.69 18.47
CA LYS A 45 17.44 40.04 19.48
C LYS A 45 15.98 40.14 19.00
N ASP A 46 15.73 40.26 17.70
CA ASP A 46 14.43 40.25 17.02
C ASP A 46 14.46 39.36 15.77
N VAL A 47 13.28 39.11 15.19
CA VAL A 47 13.08 38.22 14.02
C VAL A 47 12.76 39.04 12.75
N ALA A 48 13.16 40.31 12.72
CA ALA A 48 12.85 41.19 11.61
C ALA A 48 13.68 40.84 10.35
N PRO A 49 13.10 40.89 9.13
CA PRO A 49 13.85 40.63 7.90
C PRO A 49 15.09 41.52 7.79
N VAL A 50 16.24 40.90 7.55
CA VAL A 50 17.54 41.60 7.44
C VAL A 50 17.75 42.03 5.99
N SER A 51 16.88 42.91 5.47
CA SER A 51 16.79 43.17 4.02
C SER A 51 17.80 44.20 3.48
N SER A 52 18.45 45.00 4.33
CA SER A 52 19.51 45.94 3.90
C SER A 52 20.30 46.56 5.07
N GLY A 53 21.64 46.50 5.00
CA GLY A 53 22.57 47.14 5.95
C GLY A 53 23.81 46.28 6.26
N GLY A 54 24.76 46.82 7.04
CA GLY A 54 26.01 46.10 7.41
C GLY A 54 25.77 44.75 8.10
N ARG A 55 24.62 44.59 8.77
CA ARG A 55 24.20 43.32 9.40
C ARG A 55 23.95 42.18 8.40
N TYR A 56 23.38 42.49 7.24
CA TYR A 56 23.22 41.49 6.17
C TYR A 56 24.60 41.08 5.64
N GLU A 57 25.48 42.05 5.39
CA GLU A 57 26.83 41.79 4.89
C GLU A 57 27.68 40.96 5.85
N ASP A 58 27.51 41.14 7.17
CA ASP A 58 28.25 40.37 8.17
C ASP A 58 27.76 38.92 8.25
N LEU A 59 26.44 38.70 8.21
CA LEU A 59 25.85 37.35 8.09
C LEU A 59 26.26 36.64 6.80
N VAL A 60 26.23 37.34 5.66
CA VAL A 60 26.70 36.78 4.37
C VAL A 60 28.17 36.36 4.48
N LYS A 61 29.05 37.19 5.06
CA LYS A 61 30.47 36.82 5.25
C LYS A 61 30.66 35.58 6.11
N VAL A 62 29.84 35.39 7.14
CA VAL A 62 29.91 34.22 8.03
C VAL A 62 29.37 32.98 7.31
N VAL A 63 28.25 33.10 6.60
CA VAL A 63 27.68 32.02 5.78
C VAL A 63 28.67 31.58 4.70
N ASP A 64 29.27 32.51 3.96
CA ASP A 64 30.27 32.23 2.93
C ASP A 64 31.51 31.55 3.49
N ARG A 65 32.02 32.02 4.63
CA ARG A 65 33.28 31.54 5.21
C ARG A 65 33.13 30.21 5.94
N SER A 66 31.98 29.96 6.58
CA SER A 66 31.83 28.88 7.55
C SER A 66 30.82 27.82 7.13
N VAL A 67 29.83 28.16 6.30
CA VAL A 67 28.74 27.24 5.92
C VAL A 67 28.81 26.84 4.46
N LEU A 68 29.09 27.77 3.55
CA LEU A 68 29.19 27.51 2.10
C LEU A 68 30.63 27.20 1.63
N ALA A 69 31.63 27.37 2.50
CA ALA A 69 33.04 27.30 2.14
C ALA A 69 33.50 25.94 1.57
N ASP A 70 32.91 24.84 2.03
CA ASP A 70 33.24 23.49 1.55
C ASP A 70 32.42 23.07 0.31
N GLY A 71 31.44 23.89 -0.09
CA GLY A 71 30.53 23.63 -1.21
C GLY A 71 29.54 22.49 -0.98
N THR A 72 29.48 21.91 0.22
CA THR A 72 28.54 20.84 0.61
C THR A 72 27.13 21.41 0.77
N VAL A 73 27.03 22.54 1.47
CA VAL A 73 25.79 23.33 1.56
C VAL A 73 25.72 24.24 0.33
N LYS A 74 24.54 24.28 -0.29
CA LYS A 74 24.25 25.04 -1.51
C LYS A 74 23.52 26.35 -1.24
N ALA A 75 22.68 26.37 -0.22
CA ALA A 75 21.96 27.56 0.20
C ALA A 75 21.64 27.49 1.70
N VAL A 76 21.50 28.67 2.30
CA VAL A 76 21.09 28.85 3.69
C VAL A 76 19.91 29.80 3.73
N THR A 77 18.85 29.42 4.43
CA THR A 77 17.66 30.25 4.66
C THR A 77 17.30 30.23 6.13
N ILE A 78 16.92 31.37 6.70
CA ILE A 78 16.50 31.49 8.09
C ILE A 78 15.05 31.93 8.11
N TRP A 79 14.23 31.14 8.79
CA TRP A 79 12.78 31.28 8.82
C TRP A 79 12.31 31.74 10.19
N ALA A 80 11.38 32.70 10.18
CA ALA A 80 10.58 33.06 11.33
C ALA A 80 9.45 32.04 11.54
N ALA A 81 8.93 31.95 12.77
CA ALA A 81 7.84 31.04 13.13
C ALA A 81 6.54 31.26 12.32
N ASP A 82 6.32 32.44 11.74
CA ASP A 82 5.17 32.73 10.89
C ASP A 82 5.35 32.31 9.42
N GLY A 83 6.55 31.85 9.02
CA GLY A 83 6.89 31.49 7.65
C GLY A 83 7.54 32.62 6.85
N THR A 84 7.94 33.72 7.49
CA THR A 84 8.70 34.81 6.87
C THR A 84 10.18 34.45 6.74
N VAL A 85 10.80 34.76 5.60
CA VAL A 85 12.25 34.64 5.41
C VAL A 85 12.96 35.82 6.08
N VAL A 86 13.70 35.54 7.14
CA VAL A 86 14.49 36.52 7.92
C VAL A 86 15.81 36.82 7.23
N PHE A 87 16.42 35.78 6.68
CA PHE A 87 17.68 35.82 5.94
C PHE A 87 17.68 34.73 4.86
N ALA A 88 18.26 35.03 3.71
CA ALA A 88 18.58 34.06 2.68
C ALA A 88 19.85 34.48 1.96
N ASP A 89 20.60 33.50 1.46
CA ASP A 89 21.73 33.73 0.55
C ASP A 89 21.28 34.53 -0.69
N ASP A 90 20.10 34.21 -1.23
CA ASP A 90 19.44 35.03 -2.24
C ASP A 90 18.63 36.14 -1.56
N ALA A 91 19.17 37.37 -1.60
CA ALA A 91 18.56 38.56 -1.03
C ALA A 91 17.12 38.83 -1.53
N SER A 92 16.75 38.31 -2.71
CA SER A 92 15.41 38.52 -3.28
C SER A 92 14.30 37.81 -2.50
N LEU A 93 14.64 36.78 -1.71
CA LEU A 93 13.70 36.01 -0.92
C LEU A 93 13.42 36.62 0.46
N ILE A 94 14.22 37.60 0.88
CA ILE A 94 14.14 38.16 2.24
C ILE A 94 12.86 38.98 2.40
N GLY A 95 12.08 38.65 3.42
CA GLY A 95 10.78 39.27 3.70
C GLY A 95 9.60 38.62 3.01
N ASP A 96 9.81 37.60 2.15
CA ASP A 96 8.71 36.81 1.59
C ASP A 96 8.06 35.93 2.68
N GLU A 97 6.73 35.95 2.74
CA GLU A 97 5.93 35.08 3.62
C GLU A 97 5.44 33.86 2.84
N VAL A 98 6.00 32.69 3.14
CA VAL A 98 5.61 31.43 2.51
C VAL A 98 4.69 30.66 3.44
N ARG A 99 3.37 30.84 3.29
CA ARG A 99 2.35 30.22 4.17
C ARG A 99 2.47 28.69 4.30
N ALA A 100 2.88 28.00 3.23
CA ALA A 100 3.07 26.55 3.25
C ALA A 100 4.25 26.11 4.14
N MET A 101 5.21 27.01 4.39
CA MET A 101 6.38 26.73 5.22
C MET A 101 6.11 26.92 6.71
N ARG A 102 5.08 27.70 7.07
CA ARG A 102 4.69 27.97 8.47
C ARG A 102 4.49 26.70 9.28
N THR A 103 3.81 25.70 8.74
CA THR A 103 3.57 24.43 9.46
C THR A 103 4.87 23.65 9.68
N THR A 104 5.76 23.64 8.69
CA THR A 104 7.05 22.96 8.76
C THR A 104 7.96 23.65 9.78
N VAL A 105 8.07 24.97 9.71
CA VAL A 105 8.92 25.77 10.59
C VAL A 105 8.41 25.74 12.04
N LEU A 106 7.11 25.87 12.27
CA LEU A 106 6.53 25.71 13.62
C LEU A 106 6.76 24.32 14.21
N SER A 107 6.75 23.28 13.38
CA SER A 107 7.01 21.91 13.86
C SER A 107 8.46 21.70 14.29
N VAL A 108 9.40 22.50 13.78
CA VAL A 108 10.83 22.40 14.11
C VAL A 108 11.18 23.35 15.26
N ILE A 109 10.56 24.53 15.36
CA ILE A 109 10.86 25.58 16.36
C ILE A 109 10.50 25.17 17.82
N GLY A 110 10.04 23.96 18.08
CA GLY A 110 9.84 23.43 19.43
C GLY A 110 10.24 21.97 19.61
N ASP A 111 10.98 21.40 18.66
CA ASP A 111 11.30 19.96 18.59
C ASP A 111 12.76 19.75 18.13
N GLU A 112 13.17 18.50 17.87
CA GLU A 112 14.51 18.16 17.39
C GLU A 112 14.77 18.57 15.91
N PRO A 113 16.05 18.76 15.51
CA PRO A 113 16.42 19.03 14.12
C PRO A 113 15.91 17.95 13.17
N ARG A 114 15.45 18.37 11.99
CA ARG A 114 14.82 17.45 11.03
C ARG A 114 15.40 17.63 9.63
N SER A 115 15.64 16.54 8.94
CA SER A 115 16.01 16.57 7.52
C SER A 115 15.06 15.76 6.66
N ASP A 116 14.83 16.21 5.43
CA ASP A 116 14.06 15.50 4.41
C ASP A 116 14.71 15.62 3.03
N VAL A 117 14.47 14.62 2.17
CA VAL A 117 14.96 14.59 0.79
C VAL A 117 13.80 14.81 -0.16
N SER A 118 13.77 15.96 -0.83
CA SER A 118 12.74 16.32 -1.79
C SER A 118 13.36 16.89 -3.07
N ARG A 119 12.88 16.43 -4.24
CA ARG A 119 13.31 16.91 -5.56
C ARG A 119 14.84 16.96 -5.80
N GLY A 120 15.58 16.00 -5.23
CA GLY A 120 17.05 15.92 -5.39
C GLY A 120 17.85 16.82 -4.42
N LEU A 121 17.17 17.53 -3.52
CA LEU A 121 17.78 18.30 -2.45
C LEU A 121 17.53 17.62 -1.10
N LEU A 122 18.54 17.60 -0.26
CA LEU A 122 18.44 17.28 1.17
C LEU A 122 18.32 18.60 1.92
N ARG A 123 17.16 18.81 2.55
CA ARG A 123 16.88 20.01 3.35
C ARG A 123 16.97 19.66 4.82
N SER A 124 17.80 20.37 5.56
CA SER A 124 17.97 20.20 7.00
C SER A 124 17.50 21.44 7.73
N PHE A 125 16.50 21.28 8.60
CA PHE A 125 15.95 22.34 9.43
C PHE A 125 16.51 22.20 10.85
N VAL A 126 17.22 23.22 11.32
CA VAL A 126 17.80 23.28 12.66
C VAL A 126 17.16 24.44 13.42
N PRO A 127 16.51 24.18 14.56
CA PRO A 127 15.94 25.24 15.38
C PRO A 127 17.04 26.00 16.12
N VAL A 128 16.89 27.32 16.22
CA VAL A 128 17.75 28.20 17.01
C VAL A 128 16.86 29.10 17.84
N GLU A 129 16.99 29.01 19.16
CA GLU A 129 16.28 29.89 20.09
C GLU A 129 17.09 31.17 20.31
N LEU A 130 16.50 32.32 19.92
CA LEU A 130 17.14 33.64 20.04
C LEU A 130 16.93 34.24 21.44
N ALA A 131 15.74 34.01 21.99
CA ALA A 131 15.32 34.40 23.34
C ALA A 131 14.18 33.46 23.79
N PRO A 132 13.84 33.39 25.09
CA PRO A 132 12.76 32.53 25.58
C PRO A 132 11.45 32.73 24.78
N GLY A 133 11.04 31.72 24.03
CA GLY A 133 9.82 31.74 23.20
C GLY A 133 9.95 32.47 21.86
N VAL A 134 11.16 32.89 21.47
CA VAL A 134 11.47 33.48 20.16
C VAL A 134 12.51 32.59 19.48
N GLY A 135 12.05 31.73 18.58
CA GLY A 135 12.89 30.83 17.80
C GLY A 135 12.84 31.11 16.30
N VAL A 136 13.90 30.72 15.62
CA VAL A 136 14.01 30.68 14.16
C VAL A 136 14.40 29.28 13.72
N ALA A 137 14.04 28.90 12.49
CA ALA A 137 14.52 27.66 11.89
C ALA A 137 15.53 27.98 10.79
N VAL A 138 16.74 27.43 10.89
CA VAL A 138 17.77 27.52 9.86
C VAL A 138 17.63 26.32 8.93
N GLU A 139 17.31 26.59 7.67
CA GLU A 139 17.27 25.63 6.57
C GLU A 139 18.63 25.60 5.86
N LEU A 140 19.22 24.41 5.75
CA LEU A 140 20.42 24.14 4.96
C LEU A 140 20.07 23.21 3.80
N ASP A 141 20.28 23.67 2.58
CA ASP A 141 20.04 22.90 1.36
C ASP A 141 21.35 22.24 0.89
N ARG A 142 21.33 20.92 0.71
CA ARG A 142 22.46 20.11 0.20
C ARG A 142 22.01 19.29 -1.00
N SER A 143 22.96 18.88 -1.86
CA SER A 143 22.64 17.90 -2.91
C SER A 143 22.32 16.53 -2.29
N ALA A 144 21.27 15.86 -2.78
CA ALA A 144 20.95 14.48 -2.42
C ALA A 144 21.72 13.44 -3.26
N ASP A 145 22.56 13.87 -4.21
CA ASP A 145 23.33 12.96 -5.08
C ASP A 145 24.22 11.96 -4.31
N PRO A 146 24.89 12.34 -3.20
CA PRO A 146 25.65 11.37 -2.40
C PRO A 146 24.78 10.25 -1.82
N ILE A 147 23.54 10.57 -1.41
CA ILE A 147 22.58 9.59 -0.89
C ILE A 147 22.07 8.69 -2.02
N ALA A 148 21.76 9.26 -3.19
CA ALA A 148 21.36 8.49 -4.37
C ALA A 148 22.48 7.54 -4.81
N SER A 149 23.69 8.05 -5.00
CA SER A 149 24.84 7.24 -5.44
C SER A 149 25.19 6.08 -4.50
N ALA A 150 24.98 6.24 -3.19
CA ALA A 150 25.18 5.17 -2.21
C ALA A 150 24.05 4.12 -2.19
N THR A 151 22.84 4.49 -2.62
CA THR A 151 21.63 3.65 -2.50
C THR A 151 21.21 3.01 -3.83
N ASP A 152 21.54 3.63 -4.96
CA ASP A 152 21.20 3.17 -6.32
C ASP A 152 21.82 1.82 -6.69
N PRO A 153 23.07 1.47 -6.33
CA PRO A 153 23.60 0.12 -6.57
C PRO A 153 22.75 -0.98 -5.93
N TRP A 154 22.25 -0.72 -4.71
CA TRP A 154 21.38 -1.67 -4.01
C TRP A 154 20.00 -1.81 -4.67
N ARG A 155 19.46 -0.71 -5.22
CA ARG A 155 18.21 -0.74 -5.99
C ARG A 155 18.35 -1.48 -7.30
N LEU A 156 19.48 -1.31 -8.00
CA LEU A 156 19.79 -2.05 -9.22
C LEU A 156 19.92 -3.55 -8.96
N VAL A 157 20.60 -3.94 -7.89
CA VAL A 157 20.69 -5.35 -7.49
C VAL A 157 19.31 -5.92 -7.12
N ALA A 158 18.48 -5.17 -6.40
CA ALA A 158 17.11 -5.56 -6.08
C ALA A 158 16.25 -5.78 -7.35
N LEU A 159 16.38 -4.89 -8.34
CA LEU A 159 15.72 -4.99 -9.63
C LEU A 159 16.21 -6.19 -10.45
N LEU A 160 17.51 -6.50 -10.43
CA LEU A 160 18.06 -7.68 -11.08
C LEU A 160 17.52 -8.98 -10.47
N PHE A 161 17.41 -9.06 -9.14
CA PHE A 161 16.79 -10.21 -8.48
C PHE A 161 15.29 -10.33 -8.78
N ALA A 162 14.57 -9.22 -8.85
CA ALA A 162 13.15 -9.21 -9.23
C ALA A 162 12.95 -9.66 -10.69
N ALA A 163 13.76 -9.14 -11.63
CA ALA A 163 13.76 -9.56 -13.02
C ALA A 163 14.12 -11.05 -13.18
N GLY A 164 15.10 -11.54 -12.40
CA GLY A 164 15.44 -12.96 -12.34
C GLY A 164 14.29 -13.83 -11.81
N ALA A 165 13.54 -13.34 -10.82
CA ALA A 165 12.36 -14.04 -10.31
C ALA A 165 11.25 -14.13 -11.38
N VAL A 166 10.97 -13.03 -12.08
CA VAL A 166 10.01 -13.00 -13.19
C VAL A 166 10.44 -13.92 -14.32
N LEU A 167 11.71 -13.88 -14.71
CA LEU A 167 12.26 -14.77 -15.74
C LEU A 167 12.18 -16.24 -15.31
N SER A 168 12.44 -16.55 -14.04
CA SER A 168 12.29 -17.90 -13.49
C SER A 168 10.83 -18.36 -13.48
N ILE A 169 9.87 -17.46 -13.20
CA ILE A 169 8.44 -17.76 -13.27
C ILE A 169 8.01 -17.99 -14.72
N LEU A 170 8.48 -17.17 -15.67
CA LEU A 170 8.20 -17.31 -17.09
C LEU A 170 8.81 -18.59 -17.69
N LEU A 171 10.02 -18.95 -17.27
CA LEU A 171 10.66 -20.21 -17.67
C LEU A 171 9.95 -21.42 -17.07
N PHE A 172 9.53 -21.33 -15.80
CA PHE A 172 8.74 -22.38 -15.14
C PHE A 172 7.38 -22.58 -15.82
N ALA A 173 6.69 -21.48 -16.15
CA ALA A 173 5.43 -21.47 -16.90
C ALA A 173 5.60 -22.01 -18.34
N LYS A 174 6.79 -21.90 -18.94
CA LYS A 174 7.08 -22.43 -20.28
C LYS A 174 7.47 -23.92 -20.27
N THR A 175 8.03 -24.44 -19.17
CA THR A 175 8.34 -25.87 -19.02
C THR A 175 7.12 -26.73 -18.66
N PHE A 176 6.06 -26.11 -18.14
CA PHE A 176 4.74 -26.73 -17.95
C PHE A 176 3.74 -26.10 -18.91
N THR A 177 3.77 -26.51 -20.18
CA THR A 177 2.61 -26.29 -21.06
C THR A 177 1.69 -27.51 -21.00
N PRO A 178 0.58 -27.45 -20.23
CA PRO A 178 -0.60 -28.22 -20.58
C PRO A 178 -1.38 -27.46 -21.65
N TYR A 179 -1.56 -28.16 -22.76
CA TYR A 179 -2.60 -28.03 -23.80
C TYR A 179 -3.80 -27.16 -23.37
N GLU A 180 -4.03 -26.05 -24.08
CA GLU A 180 -5.25 -25.25 -24.01
C GLU A 180 -6.49 -26.16 -24.15
N ARG A 181 -7.15 -26.47 -23.04
CA ARG A 181 -8.55 -26.88 -23.07
C ARG A 181 -9.39 -25.70 -22.61
N ARG A 182 -9.92 -25.02 -23.62
CA ARG A 182 -11.12 -24.20 -23.53
C ARG A 182 -12.14 -24.95 -22.67
N ILE A 183 -12.47 -24.38 -21.51
CA ILE A 183 -13.58 -24.84 -20.69
C ILE A 183 -14.84 -24.60 -21.54
N GLU A 184 -15.53 -25.67 -21.94
CA GLU A 184 -16.83 -25.55 -22.60
C GLU A 184 -17.79 -24.81 -21.66
N GLY A 185 -18.25 -23.63 -22.08
CA GLY A 185 -19.30 -22.85 -21.41
C GLY A 185 -18.86 -21.55 -20.73
N PHE A 186 -17.57 -21.18 -20.74
CA PHE A 186 -17.08 -19.94 -20.13
C PHE A 186 -16.85 -18.85 -21.18
N ASP A 187 -17.56 -17.73 -21.05
CA ASP A 187 -17.52 -16.64 -22.00
C ASP A 187 -16.53 -15.55 -21.55
N GLU A 188 -15.26 -15.74 -21.93
CA GLU A 188 -14.13 -14.83 -21.61
C GLU A 188 -14.37 -13.38 -22.10
N ASP A 189 -15.29 -13.22 -23.04
CA ASP A 189 -15.76 -11.93 -23.55
C ASP A 189 -16.58 -11.15 -22.50
N VAL A 190 -17.23 -11.81 -21.54
CA VAL A 190 -17.99 -11.16 -20.45
C VAL A 190 -17.05 -10.47 -19.46
N LEU A 191 -15.94 -11.11 -19.09
CA LEU A 191 -14.91 -10.51 -18.22
C LEU A 191 -14.15 -9.37 -18.90
N ARG A 192 -13.79 -9.54 -20.18
CA ARG A 192 -13.18 -8.46 -20.96
C ARG A 192 -14.14 -7.30 -21.17
N ALA A 193 -15.43 -7.55 -21.39
CA ALA A 193 -16.46 -6.52 -21.47
C ALA A 193 -16.66 -5.79 -20.13
N ALA A 194 -16.65 -6.50 -18.99
CA ALA A 194 -16.77 -5.92 -17.66
C ALA A 194 -15.58 -5.00 -17.32
N VAL A 195 -14.34 -5.45 -17.56
CA VAL A 195 -13.12 -4.67 -17.29
C VAL A 195 -12.94 -3.49 -18.26
N ALA A 196 -13.28 -3.67 -19.54
CA ALA A 196 -13.21 -2.58 -20.53
C ALA A 196 -14.39 -1.59 -20.41
N GLY A 197 -15.55 -2.04 -19.92
CA GLY A 197 -16.68 -1.20 -19.54
C GLY A 197 -16.34 -0.32 -18.34
N HIS A 198 -15.69 -0.90 -17.33
CA HIS A 198 -15.28 -0.22 -16.09
C HIS A 198 -14.48 1.07 -16.32
N ARG A 199 -13.40 1.03 -17.11
CA ARG A 199 -12.55 2.23 -17.35
C ARG A 199 -13.24 3.30 -18.20
N ARG A 200 -14.11 2.90 -19.13
CA ARG A 200 -14.87 3.83 -19.97
C ARG A 200 -15.99 4.50 -19.16
N ALA A 201 -16.64 3.75 -18.28
CA ALA A 201 -17.64 4.26 -17.34
C ALA A 201 -17.01 5.20 -16.30
N GLU A 202 -15.84 4.87 -15.75
CA GLU A 202 -15.13 5.73 -14.80
C GLU A 202 -14.74 7.08 -15.41
N SER A 203 -14.28 7.08 -16.66
CA SER A 203 -13.96 8.31 -17.40
C SER A 203 -15.21 9.13 -17.72
N ALA A 204 -16.30 8.49 -18.16
CA ALA A 204 -17.57 9.15 -18.44
C ALA A 204 -18.24 9.71 -17.17
N ARG A 205 -18.09 9.02 -16.03
CA ARG A 205 -18.56 9.41 -14.71
C ARG A 205 -17.86 10.64 -14.18
N GLN A 206 -16.52 10.66 -14.20
CA GLN A 206 -15.77 11.83 -13.75
C GLN A 206 -16.11 13.06 -14.60
N GLU A 207 -16.32 12.85 -15.90
CA GLU A 207 -16.73 13.91 -16.80
C GLU A 207 -18.16 14.40 -16.52
N ALA A 208 -19.10 13.51 -16.20
CA ALA A 208 -20.47 13.86 -15.82
C ALA A 208 -20.55 14.57 -14.46
N GLU A 209 -19.75 14.15 -13.47
CA GLU A 209 -19.67 14.77 -12.14
C GLU A 209 -19.08 16.18 -12.23
N ASN A 210 -17.98 16.34 -12.95
CA ASN A 210 -17.39 17.66 -13.20
C ASN A 210 -18.39 18.58 -13.92
N ARG A 211 -19.12 18.07 -14.91
CA ARG A 211 -20.15 18.84 -15.63
C ARG A 211 -21.32 19.24 -14.73
N ARG A 212 -21.82 18.33 -13.89
CA ARG A 212 -22.92 18.61 -12.96
C ARG A 212 -22.54 19.69 -11.95
N ASP A 213 -21.34 19.61 -11.38
CA ASP A 213 -20.89 20.55 -10.35
C ASP A 213 -20.64 21.95 -10.95
N ILE A 214 -20.14 22.03 -12.18
CA ILE A 214 -20.06 23.27 -12.95
C ILE A 214 -21.46 23.87 -13.19
N LEU A 215 -22.41 23.07 -13.67
CA LEU A 215 -23.77 23.53 -13.96
C LEU A 215 -24.52 23.94 -12.67
N ALA A 216 -24.30 23.26 -11.55
CA ALA A 216 -24.87 23.62 -10.25
C ALA A 216 -24.31 24.95 -9.75
N ALA A 217 -23.00 25.18 -9.88
CA ALA A 217 -22.38 26.45 -9.53
C ALA A 217 -22.85 27.60 -10.43
N GLU A 218 -23.06 27.35 -11.73
CA GLU A 218 -23.62 28.33 -12.67
C GLU A 218 -25.07 28.68 -12.33
N LEU A 219 -25.89 27.70 -11.95
CA LEU A 219 -27.28 27.90 -11.53
C LEU A 219 -27.37 28.75 -10.25
N ASP A 220 -26.50 28.52 -9.27
CA ASP A 220 -26.48 29.30 -8.03
C ASP A 220 -26.02 30.75 -8.28
N ARG A 221 -25.09 30.96 -9.22
CA ARG A 221 -24.73 32.32 -9.66
C ARG A 221 -25.89 33.03 -10.34
N THR A 222 -26.63 32.36 -11.24
CA THR A 222 -27.80 32.97 -11.90
C THR A 222 -28.92 33.29 -10.90
N ARG A 223 -29.10 32.47 -9.85
CA ARG A 223 -30.04 32.79 -8.75
C ARG A 223 -29.62 34.04 -7.99
N GLN A 224 -28.33 34.23 -7.76
CA GLN A 224 -27.82 35.40 -7.06
C GLN A 224 -28.01 36.68 -7.87
N THR A 225 -27.69 36.66 -9.17
CA THR A 225 -27.89 37.81 -10.06
C THR A 225 -29.37 38.17 -10.21
N LEU A 226 -30.27 37.18 -10.19
CA LEU A 226 -31.72 37.39 -10.19
C LEU A 226 -32.18 38.16 -8.93
N LYS A 227 -31.70 37.77 -7.75
CA LYS A 227 -32.01 38.46 -6.49
C LYS A 227 -31.49 39.90 -6.49
N GLU A 228 -30.30 40.11 -7.02
CA GLU A 228 -29.70 41.45 -7.15
C GLU A 228 -30.46 42.33 -8.16
N ALA A 229 -30.96 41.77 -9.27
CA ALA A 229 -31.81 42.48 -10.22
C ALA A 229 -33.16 42.88 -9.59
N GLU A 230 -33.78 41.98 -8.82
CA GLU A 230 -35.00 42.28 -8.08
C GLU A 230 -34.78 43.40 -7.05
N GLN A 231 -33.67 43.34 -6.31
CA GLN A 231 -33.33 44.37 -5.34
C GLN A 231 -33.08 45.74 -6.00
N ARG A 232 -32.36 45.77 -7.13
CA ARG A 232 -32.17 46.99 -7.93
C ARG A 232 -33.49 47.59 -8.41
N ALA A 233 -34.44 46.77 -8.84
CA ALA A 233 -35.77 47.22 -9.23
C ALA A 233 -36.53 47.84 -8.03
N ARG A 234 -36.43 47.25 -6.84
CA ARG A 234 -37.03 47.78 -5.60
C ARG A 234 -36.40 49.11 -5.18
N GLU A 235 -35.09 49.25 -5.32
CA GLU A 235 -34.36 50.47 -4.98
C GLU A 235 -34.71 51.60 -5.96
N ALA A 236 -34.73 51.33 -7.27
CA ALA A 236 -35.14 52.29 -8.29
C ALA A 236 -36.58 52.81 -8.07
N ALA A 237 -37.49 51.94 -7.62
CA ALA A 237 -38.86 52.32 -7.27
C ALA A 237 -38.96 53.23 -6.04
N ARG A 238 -37.95 53.23 -5.15
CA ARG A 238 -37.90 54.10 -3.97
C ARG A 238 -37.28 55.47 -4.26
N THR A 239 -36.41 55.56 -5.27
CA THR A 239 -35.57 56.75 -5.52
C THR A 239 -36.01 57.59 -6.71
N ALA A 240 -37.00 57.18 -7.49
CA ALA A 240 -37.42 57.89 -8.69
C ALA A 240 -38.46 58.99 -8.39
N ASP A 241 -38.09 60.25 -8.58
CA ASP A 241 -38.98 61.41 -8.44
C ASP A 241 -39.83 61.72 -9.70
N ASP A 242 -39.49 61.14 -10.87
CA ASP A 242 -40.17 61.38 -12.15
C ASP A 242 -40.59 60.06 -12.85
N THR A 243 -41.89 59.93 -13.17
CA THR A 243 -42.54 58.75 -13.76
C THR A 243 -41.86 58.18 -15.03
N PRO A 244 -41.33 58.98 -15.98
CA PRO A 244 -40.71 58.45 -17.20
C PRO A 244 -39.44 57.65 -16.94
N ARG A 245 -38.59 58.11 -16.01
CA ARG A 245 -37.34 57.40 -15.64
C ARG A 245 -37.64 56.11 -14.91
N LEU A 246 -38.63 56.10 -14.02
CA LEU A 246 -39.08 54.89 -13.33
C LEU A 246 -39.57 53.82 -14.32
N ARG A 247 -40.32 54.23 -15.34
CA ARG A 247 -40.81 53.32 -16.40
C ARG A 247 -39.68 52.72 -17.23
N GLU A 248 -38.67 53.53 -17.58
CA GLU A 248 -37.47 53.06 -18.30
C GLU A 248 -36.68 52.05 -17.46
N HIS A 249 -36.42 52.36 -16.19
CA HIS A 249 -35.71 51.46 -15.27
C HIS A 249 -36.47 50.15 -15.00
N LEU A 250 -37.80 50.18 -14.86
CA LEU A 250 -38.62 48.98 -14.71
C LEU A 250 -38.67 48.13 -15.98
N SER A 251 -38.67 48.74 -17.17
CA SER A 251 -38.61 48.01 -18.44
C SER A 251 -37.28 47.27 -18.61
N ILE A 252 -36.16 47.92 -18.29
CA ILE A 252 -34.83 47.30 -18.35
C ILE A 252 -34.75 46.14 -17.35
N ALA A 253 -35.24 46.33 -16.12
CA ALA A 253 -35.27 45.28 -15.11
C ALA A 253 -36.16 44.08 -15.52
N ALA A 254 -37.29 44.33 -16.19
CA ALA A 254 -38.17 43.27 -16.70
C ALA A 254 -37.53 42.48 -17.85
N ASP A 255 -36.80 43.15 -18.75
CA ASP A 255 -36.07 42.48 -19.83
C ASP A 255 -34.88 41.67 -19.32
N ASP A 256 -34.14 42.19 -18.34
CA ASP A 256 -33.04 41.47 -17.68
C ASP A 256 -33.54 40.25 -16.91
N LEU A 257 -34.68 40.38 -16.21
CA LEU A 257 -35.35 39.25 -15.54
C LEU A 257 -35.72 38.15 -16.55
N LYS A 258 -36.32 38.53 -17.68
CA LYS A 258 -36.73 37.59 -18.72
C LYS A 258 -35.55 36.82 -19.32
N ARG A 259 -34.39 37.48 -19.53
CA ARG A 259 -33.17 36.79 -20.01
C ARG A 259 -32.62 35.82 -18.97
N ALA A 260 -32.57 36.23 -17.71
CA ALA A 260 -32.10 35.38 -16.62
C ALA A 260 -33.01 34.14 -16.40
N GLU A 261 -34.32 34.29 -16.60
CA GLU A 261 -35.28 33.16 -16.59
C GLU A 261 -35.00 32.14 -17.70
N GLN A 262 -34.75 32.62 -18.93
CA GLN A 262 -34.43 31.75 -20.07
C GLN A 262 -33.13 30.99 -19.88
N GLU A 263 -32.09 31.65 -19.34
CA GLU A 263 -30.81 31.00 -19.01
C GLU A 263 -30.96 29.95 -17.91
N ARG A 264 -31.73 30.25 -16.85
CA ARG A 264 -32.06 29.28 -15.79
C ARG A 264 -32.79 28.06 -16.32
N ASP A 265 -33.79 28.25 -17.18
CA ASP A 265 -34.59 27.15 -17.72
C ASP A 265 -33.74 26.25 -18.63
N ALA A 266 -32.86 26.85 -19.43
CA ALA A 266 -31.88 26.10 -20.23
C ALA A 266 -30.88 25.31 -19.36
N LEU A 267 -30.42 25.88 -18.24
CA LEU A 267 -29.55 25.20 -17.28
C LEU A 267 -30.28 24.07 -16.54
N ARG A 268 -31.56 24.28 -16.21
CA ARG A 268 -32.44 23.27 -15.60
C ARG A 268 -32.61 22.07 -16.52
N ASP A 269 -32.92 22.28 -17.80
CA ASP A 269 -33.14 21.17 -18.74
C ASP A 269 -31.87 20.33 -18.91
N ARG A 270 -30.70 20.98 -19.00
CA ARG A 270 -29.39 20.29 -19.03
C ARG A 270 -29.12 19.51 -17.75
N LEU A 271 -29.46 20.06 -16.58
CA LEU A 271 -29.29 19.37 -15.30
C LEU A 271 -30.17 18.11 -15.23
N VAL A 272 -31.42 18.18 -15.67
CA VAL A 272 -32.34 17.03 -15.74
C VAL A 272 -31.82 15.97 -16.72
N GLU A 273 -31.28 16.37 -17.86
CA GLU A 273 -30.66 15.47 -18.82
C GLU A 273 -29.44 14.74 -18.23
N THR A 274 -28.57 15.46 -17.50
CA THR A 274 -27.45 14.85 -16.77
C THR A 274 -27.90 13.92 -15.64
N GLY A 275 -28.98 14.26 -14.92
CA GLY A 275 -29.57 13.41 -13.89
C GLY A 275 -30.09 12.09 -14.45
N ARG A 276 -30.80 12.14 -15.59
CA ARG A 276 -31.26 10.93 -16.30
C ARG A 276 -30.10 10.06 -16.80
N ALA A 277 -28.99 10.68 -17.23
CA ALA A 277 -27.80 9.93 -17.63
C ALA A 277 -27.18 9.17 -16.44
N VAL A 278 -27.12 9.79 -15.27
CA VAL A 278 -26.64 9.15 -14.03
C VAL A 278 -27.57 8.02 -13.57
N GLU A 279 -28.89 8.19 -13.66
CA GLU A 279 -29.86 7.12 -13.35
C GLU A 279 -29.75 5.94 -14.32
N ALA A 280 -29.55 6.21 -15.61
CA ALA A 280 -29.33 5.17 -16.61
C ALA A 280 -28.02 4.39 -16.35
N GLU A 281 -26.99 5.06 -15.87
CA GLU A 281 -25.72 4.44 -15.48
C GLU A 281 -25.86 3.61 -14.18
N ALA A 282 -26.62 4.09 -13.20
CA ALA A 282 -26.97 3.31 -12.01
C ALA A 282 -27.83 2.07 -12.34
N ALA A 283 -28.73 2.15 -13.34
CA ALA A 283 -29.49 1.01 -13.82
C ALA A 283 -28.59 -0.04 -14.49
N ARG A 284 -27.63 0.38 -15.33
CA ARG A 284 -26.63 -0.53 -15.92
C ARG A 284 -25.73 -1.17 -14.87
N GLY A 285 -25.29 -0.41 -13.88
CA GLY A 285 -24.49 -0.93 -12.76
C GLY A 285 -25.23 -2.01 -11.96
N ARG A 286 -26.56 -1.90 -11.77
CA ARG A 286 -27.36 -2.96 -11.14
C ARG A 286 -27.40 -4.25 -11.95
N GLU A 287 -27.52 -4.13 -13.28
CA GLU A 287 -27.54 -5.28 -14.18
C GLU A 287 -26.18 -6.01 -14.21
N GLU A 288 -25.07 -5.25 -14.20
CA GLU A 288 -23.72 -5.79 -14.13
C GLU A 288 -23.44 -6.49 -12.79
N VAL A 289 -23.85 -5.90 -11.65
CA VAL A 289 -23.75 -6.52 -10.32
C VAL A 289 -24.57 -7.81 -10.25
N ALA A 290 -25.78 -7.81 -10.80
CA ALA A 290 -26.62 -9.01 -10.85
C ALA A 290 -25.97 -10.14 -11.69
N GLY A 291 -25.33 -9.80 -12.81
CA GLY A 291 -24.59 -10.75 -13.64
C GLY A 291 -23.38 -11.34 -12.92
N ALA A 292 -22.61 -10.52 -12.21
CA ALA A 292 -21.43 -10.97 -11.46
C ALA A 292 -21.81 -11.87 -10.27
N LEU A 293 -22.88 -11.53 -9.53
CA LEU A 293 -23.40 -12.37 -8.44
C LEU A 293 -23.88 -13.75 -8.93
N ALA A 294 -24.53 -13.81 -10.10
CA ALA A 294 -24.95 -15.08 -10.69
C ALA A 294 -23.76 -15.98 -11.10
N GLU A 295 -22.64 -15.38 -11.48
CA GLU A 295 -21.42 -16.14 -11.81
C GLU A 295 -20.67 -16.62 -10.55
N ILE A 296 -20.65 -15.81 -9.48
CA ILE A 296 -20.16 -16.24 -8.15
C ILE A 296 -20.94 -17.48 -7.68
N GLU A 297 -22.28 -17.45 -7.74
CA GLU A 297 -23.13 -18.58 -7.33
C GLU A 297 -22.83 -19.86 -8.14
N ARG A 298 -22.53 -19.73 -9.45
CA ARG A 298 -22.11 -20.86 -10.29
C ARG A 298 -20.74 -21.41 -9.90
N LEU A 299 -19.77 -20.53 -9.61
CA LEU A 299 -18.43 -20.94 -9.21
C LEU A 299 -18.45 -21.64 -7.84
N GLU A 300 -19.28 -21.19 -6.91
CA GLU A 300 -19.51 -21.86 -5.63
C GLU A 300 -20.14 -23.25 -5.82
N ALA A 301 -21.12 -23.39 -6.72
CA ALA A 301 -21.70 -24.69 -7.06
C ALA A 301 -20.66 -25.63 -7.71
N MET A 302 -19.78 -25.10 -8.57
CA MET A 302 -18.69 -25.87 -9.17
C MET A 302 -17.64 -26.29 -8.12
N LYS A 303 -17.33 -25.42 -7.15
CA LYS A 303 -16.45 -25.71 -6.01
C LYS A 303 -16.97 -26.89 -5.20
N ALA A 304 -18.26 -26.88 -4.86
CA ALA A 304 -18.90 -27.97 -4.11
C ALA A 304 -18.84 -29.30 -4.88
N SER A 305 -19.06 -29.28 -6.20
CA SER A 305 -18.95 -30.46 -7.07
C SER A 305 -17.52 -31.01 -7.13
N LEU A 306 -16.51 -30.14 -7.22
CA LEU A 306 -15.11 -30.55 -7.20
C LEU A 306 -14.68 -31.12 -5.85
N GLN A 307 -15.18 -30.56 -4.74
CA GLN A 307 -14.93 -31.10 -3.39
C GLN A 307 -15.53 -32.51 -3.22
N ASP A 308 -16.75 -32.75 -3.68
CA ASP A 308 -17.38 -34.08 -3.64
C ASP A 308 -16.58 -35.10 -4.49
N ARG A 309 -16.07 -34.68 -5.66
CA ARG A 309 -15.21 -35.52 -6.50
C ARG A 309 -13.86 -35.83 -5.85
N ALA A 310 -13.23 -34.85 -5.20
CA ALA A 310 -11.96 -35.04 -4.51
C ALA A 310 -12.13 -35.99 -3.31
N ALA A 311 -13.19 -35.84 -2.51
CA ALA A 311 -13.50 -36.73 -1.40
C ALA A 311 -13.69 -38.19 -1.86
N LYS A 312 -14.42 -38.41 -2.97
CA LYS A 312 -14.58 -39.75 -3.58
C LYS A 312 -13.26 -40.32 -4.08
N ALA A 313 -12.40 -39.50 -4.69
CA ALA A 313 -11.09 -39.94 -5.17
C ALA A 313 -10.15 -40.31 -4.00
N GLU A 314 -10.16 -39.55 -2.91
CA GLU A 314 -9.40 -39.86 -1.69
C GLU A 314 -9.87 -41.16 -1.03
N GLU A 315 -11.19 -41.39 -0.97
CA GLU A 315 -11.75 -42.65 -0.48
C GLU A 315 -11.28 -43.85 -1.33
N THR A 316 -11.31 -43.73 -2.67
CA THR A 316 -10.81 -44.78 -3.56
C THR A 316 -9.31 -45.01 -3.42
N ALA A 317 -8.51 -43.96 -3.23
CA ALA A 317 -7.07 -44.07 -3.03
C ALA A 317 -6.74 -44.73 -1.67
N ALA A 318 -7.49 -44.41 -0.62
CA ALA A 318 -7.36 -45.05 0.68
C ALA A 318 -7.70 -46.54 0.63
N GLU A 319 -8.77 -46.92 -0.09
CA GLU A 319 -9.15 -48.31 -0.26
C GLU A 319 -8.12 -49.10 -1.08
N LEU A 320 -7.59 -48.50 -2.16
CA LEU A 320 -6.52 -49.11 -2.96
C LEU A 320 -5.23 -49.28 -2.16
N THR A 321 -4.86 -48.31 -1.33
CA THR A 321 -3.68 -48.37 -0.44
C THR A 321 -3.80 -49.54 0.54
N LYS A 322 -4.98 -49.75 1.11
CA LYS A 322 -5.26 -50.88 1.99
C LYS A 322 -5.15 -52.22 1.26
N ARG A 323 -5.73 -52.34 0.06
CA ARG A 323 -5.62 -53.54 -0.77
C ARG A 323 -4.18 -53.85 -1.17
N LEU A 324 -3.37 -52.82 -1.46
CA LEU A 324 -1.95 -52.96 -1.78
C LEU A 324 -1.14 -53.50 -0.60
N ALA A 325 -1.43 -53.04 0.62
CA ALA A 325 -0.83 -53.56 1.85
C ALA A 325 -1.19 -55.04 2.07
N GLU A 326 -2.43 -55.44 1.84
CA GLU A 326 -2.89 -56.84 1.95
C GLU A 326 -2.27 -57.77 0.88
N LEU A 327 -2.11 -57.29 -0.35
CA LEU A 327 -1.50 -58.04 -1.45
C LEU A 327 0.02 -58.17 -1.30
N SER A 328 0.70 -57.16 -0.77
CA SER A 328 2.16 -57.19 -0.52
C SER A 328 2.61 -58.26 0.48
N ALA A 329 1.68 -58.84 1.24
CA ALA A 329 1.91 -59.94 2.17
C ALA A 329 1.89 -61.35 1.52
N ARG A 330 1.63 -61.46 0.21
CA ARG A 330 1.55 -62.75 -0.51
C ARG A 330 2.71 -62.89 -1.52
N PRO A 331 3.35 -64.06 -1.66
CA PRO A 331 4.59 -64.18 -2.42
C PRO A 331 4.46 -64.18 -3.96
N ASP A 332 3.26 -64.30 -4.53
CA ASP A 332 3.04 -64.58 -5.96
C ASP A 332 2.06 -63.61 -6.67
N VAL A 333 2.09 -62.31 -6.35
CA VAL A 333 1.10 -61.31 -6.86
C VAL A 333 1.71 -60.06 -7.50
N GLU A 334 2.87 -60.20 -8.14
CA GLU A 334 3.63 -59.09 -8.73
C GLU A 334 2.86 -58.32 -9.83
N ALA A 335 2.10 -59.03 -10.68
CA ALA A 335 1.27 -58.42 -11.72
C ALA A 335 0.04 -57.67 -11.16
N GLU A 336 -0.53 -58.15 -10.04
CA GLU A 336 -1.63 -57.47 -9.36
C GLU A 336 -1.13 -56.22 -8.61
N LEU A 337 0.09 -56.27 -8.06
CA LEU A 337 0.75 -55.15 -7.39
C LEU A 337 1.07 -53.99 -8.36
N GLU A 338 1.50 -54.32 -9.59
CA GLU A 338 1.81 -53.35 -10.64
C GLU A 338 0.54 -52.71 -11.23
N SER A 339 -0.57 -53.47 -11.31
CA SER A 339 -1.89 -52.94 -11.69
C SER A 339 -2.46 -52.00 -10.61
N ALA A 340 -2.31 -52.37 -9.33
CA ALA A 340 -2.74 -51.56 -8.19
C ALA A 340 -1.91 -50.26 -8.05
N HIS A 341 -0.60 -50.30 -8.34
CA HIS A 341 0.23 -49.08 -8.38
C HIS A 341 -0.20 -48.12 -9.47
N ARG A 342 -0.44 -48.61 -10.70
CA ARG A 342 -0.89 -47.75 -11.81
C ARG A 342 -2.24 -47.11 -11.56
N THR A 343 -3.15 -47.81 -10.90
CA THR A 343 -4.47 -47.25 -10.52
C THR A 343 -4.34 -46.24 -9.37
N LEU A 344 -3.42 -46.45 -8.43
CA LEU A 344 -3.11 -45.47 -7.39
C LEU A 344 -2.47 -44.20 -7.95
N GLU A 345 -1.51 -44.32 -8.88
CA GLU A 345 -0.89 -43.17 -9.56
C GLU A 345 -1.94 -42.37 -10.36
N ALA A 346 -2.84 -43.05 -11.08
CA ALA A 346 -3.94 -42.39 -11.78
C ALA A 346 -4.90 -41.66 -10.82
N ALA A 347 -5.24 -42.28 -9.69
CA ALA A 347 -6.09 -41.64 -8.68
C ALA A 347 -5.40 -40.44 -8.01
N GLN A 348 -4.09 -40.52 -7.72
CA GLN A 348 -3.30 -39.41 -7.17
C GLN A 348 -3.18 -38.26 -8.17
N HIS A 349 -3.01 -38.56 -9.46
CA HIS A 349 -3.00 -37.56 -10.52
C HIS A 349 -4.36 -36.86 -10.67
N ASP A 350 -5.47 -37.61 -10.57
CA ASP A 350 -6.82 -37.03 -10.60
C ASP A 350 -7.13 -36.16 -9.37
N VAL A 351 -6.62 -36.53 -8.19
CA VAL A 351 -6.68 -35.70 -6.96
C VAL A 351 -5.89 -34.40 -7.14
N ALA A 352 -4.67 -34.46 -7.69
CA ALA A 352 -3.88 -33.26 -7.97
C ALA A 352 -4.55 -32.33 -8.98
N ALA A 353 -5.10 -32.88 -10.07
CA ALA A 353 -5.78 -32.11 -11.11
C ALA A 353 -7.10 -31.48 -10.63
N THR A 354 -7.83 -32.14 -9.72
CA THR A 354 -9.04 -31.56 -9.10
C THR A 354 -8.71 -30.47 -8.09
N ARG A 355 -7.60 -30.61 -7.36
CA ARG A 355 -7.10 -29.60 -6.42
C ARG A 355 -6.65 -28.32 -7.13
N GLU A 356 -5.92 -28.44 -8.23
CA GLU A 356 -5.49 -27.28 -9.03
C GLU A 356 -6.69 -26.50 -9.59
N ARG A 357 -7.71 -27.21 -10.09
CA ARG A 357 -8.97 -26.59 -10.57
C ARG A 357 -9.75 -25.91 -9.44
N TRP A 358 -9.69 -26.44 -8.23
CA TRP A 358 -10.31 -25.84 -7.06
C TRP A 358 -9.60 -24.54 -6.64
N GLU A 359 -8.26 -24.56 -6.59
CA GLU A 359 -7.44 -23.37 -6.28
C GLU A 359 -7.56 -22.27 -7.35
N GLU A 360 -7.79 -22.64 -8.61
CA GLU A 360 -8.07 -21.67 -9.68
C GLU A 360 -9.49 -21.08 -9.58
N ALA A 361 -10.50 -21.90 -9.27
CA ALA A 361 -11.87 -21.43 -9.05
C ALA A 361 -11.96 -20.50 -7.82
N GLU A 362 -11.21 -20.79 -6.76
CA GLU A 362 -11.20 -19.98 -5.53
C GLU A 362 -10.53 -18.61 -5.73
N ARG A 363 -9.41 -18.57 -6.48
CA ARG A 363 -8.79 -17.30 -6.88
C ARG A 363 -9.73 -16.43 -7.71
N ARG A 364 -10.44 -17.03 -8.67
CA ARG A 364 -11.40 -16.29 -9.52
C ARG A 364 -12.64 -15.83 -8.76
N ASN A 365 -13.10 -16.61 -7.77
CA ASN A 365 -14.22 -16.19 -6.92
C ASN A 365 -13.85 -14.97 -6.08
N ALA A 366 -12.63 -14.96 -5.51
CA ALA A 366 -12.12 -13.81 -4.77
C ALA A 366 -12.02 -12.54 -5.64
N GLU A 367 -11.54 -12.67 -6.88
CA GLU A 367 -11.48 -11.54 -7.84
C GLU A 367 -12.88 -10.98 -8.18
N LEU A 368 -13.88 -11.85 -8.31
CA LEU A 368 -15.27 -11.45 -8.55
C LEU A 368 -15.93 -10.81 -7.33
N GLU A 369 -15.67 -11.34 -6.13
CA GLU A 369 -16.15 -10.78 -4.86
C GLU A 369 -15.62 -9.36 -4.63
N ASP A 370 -14.33 -9.13 -4.88
CA ASP A 370 -13.71 -7.80 -4.81
C ASP A 370 -14.37 -6.82 -5.81
N THR A 371 -14.61 -7.28 -7.04
CA THR A 371 -15.26 -6.48 -8.08
C THR A 371 -16.71 -6.14 -7.72
N VAL A 372 -17.46 -7.09 -7.16
CA VAL A 372 -18.85 -6.88 -6.72
C VAL A 372 -18.92 -5.95 -5.51
N ALA A 373 -17.97 -6.03 -4.58
CA ALA A 373 -17.86 -5.12 -3.45
C ALA A 373 -17.62 -3.67 -3.91
N GLU A 374 -16.73 -3.48 -4.90
CA GLU A 374 -16.47 -2.19 -5.49
C GLU A 374 -17.71 -1.64 -6.25
N MET A 375 -18.39 -2.48 -7.04
CA MET A 375 -19.62 -2.10 -7.74
C MET A 375 -20.76 -1.76 -6.77
N HIS A 376 -20.92 -2.47 -5.65
CA HIS A 376 -21.91 -2.15 -4.61
C HIS A 376 -21.62 -0.82 -3.92
N ALA A 377 -20.35 -0.55 -3.59
CA ALA A 377 -19.95 0.74 -3.03
C ALA A 377 -20.30 1.89 -3.98
N ARG A 378 -20.09 1.69 -5.29
CA ARG A 378 -20.49 2.65 -6.34
C ARG A 378 -22.00 2.82 -6.43
N LEU A 379 -22.77 1.74 -6.39
CA LEU A 379 -24.24 1.82 -6.41
C LEU A 379 -24.76 2.62 -5.21
N THR A 380 -24.20 2.37 -4.03
CA THR A 380 -24.61 3.01 -2.80
C THR A 380 -24.25 4.50 -2.80
N ASP A 381 -23.11 4.89 -3.38
CA ASP A 381 -22.76 6.30 -3.60
C ASP A 381 -23.71 6.99 -4.59
N LEU A 382 -24.18 6.29 -5.63
CA LEU A 382 -25.15 6.81 -6.58
C LEU A 382 -26.55 6.98 -5.94
N GLU A 383 -26.98 6.02 -5.11
CA GLU A 383 -28.28 6.03 -4.42
C GLU A 383 -28.36 7.05 -3.28
N ARG A 384 -27.23 7.41 -2.64
CA ARG A 384 -27.18 8.43 -1.56
C ARG A 384 -27.23 9.87 -2.05
N ARG A 385 -27.37 10.11 -3.36
CA ARG A 385 -27.34 11.48 -3.91
C ARG A 385 -28.65 12.23 -3.62
N PRO A 386 -28.59 13.48 -3.14
CA PRO A 386 -29.77 14.24 -2.76
C PRO A 386 -30.62 14.61 -3.98
N ASP A 387 -31.94 14.43 -3.88
CA ASP A 387 -32.92 14.80 -4.89
C ASP A 387 -32.90 16.32 -5.15
N LEU A 388 -32.30 16.71 -6.27
CA LEU A 388 -32.20 18.10 -6.72
C LEU A 388 -33.56 18.68 -7.15
N SER A 389 -34.61 17.85 -7.30
CA SER A 389 -35.98 18.30 -7.57
C SER A 389 -36.50 19.21 -6.47
N ALA A 390 -36.25 18.87 -5.20
CA ALA A 390 -36.70 19.69 -4.06
C ALA A 390 -36.03 21.08 -4.02
N LYS A 391 -34.76 21.19 -4.46
CA LYS A 391 -34.06 22.48 -4.59
C LYS A 391 -34.51 23.28 -5.83
N LEU A 392 -35.07 22.60 -6.83
CA LEU A 392 -35.61 23.19 -8.05
C LEU A 392 -37.00 23.82 -7.81
N ASP A 393 -37.83 23.15 -7.03
CA ASP A 393 -39.16 23.63 -6.62
C ASP A 393 -39.06 24.89 -5.75
N ALA A 394 -38.08 24.93 -4.84
CA ALA A 394 -37.79 26.11 -4.02
C ALA A 394 -37.37 27.34 -4.85
N ALA A 395 -36.60 27.14 -5.93
CA ALA A 395 -36.18 28.23 -6.81
C ALA A 395 -37.29 28.71 -7.75
N THR A 396 -38.23 27.83 -8.10
CA THR A 396 -39.42 28.19 -8.88
C THR A 396 -40.36 29.06 -8.05
N GLY A 397 -40.58 28.72 -6.77
CA GLY A 397 -41.38 29.52 -5.84
C GLY A 397 -40.83 30.93 -5.58
N ALA A 398 -39.50 31.09 -5.52
CA ALA A 398 -38.88 32.42 -5.36
C ALA A 398 -39.12 33.34 -6.57
N LEU A 399 -39.23 32.77 -7.76
CA LEU A 399 -39.37 33.51 -9.03
C LEU A 399 -40.80 34.00 -9.26
N ASP A 400 -41.80 33.20 -8.86
CA ASP A 400 -43.21 33.62 -8.88
C ASP A 400 -43.47 34.82 -7.95
N ILE A 401 -42.78 34.87 -6.81
CA ILE A 401 -42.85 36.00 -5.86
C ILE A 401 -42.27 37.28 -6.47
N ALA A 402 -41.14 37.21 -7.17
CA ALA A 402 -40.52 38.36 -7.81
C ALA A 402 -41.39 38.93 -8.95
N ARG A 403 -42.06 38.05 -9.70
CA ARG A 403 -42.95 38.40 -10.82
C ARG A 403 -44.18 39.18 -10.36
N GLU A 404 -44.81 38.76 -9.26
CA GLU A 404 -45.96 39.48 -8.68
C GLU A 404 -45.56 40.88 -8.19
N HIS A 405 -44.37 41.03 -7.60
CA HIS A 405 -43.89 42.34 -7.15
C HIS A 405 -43.64 43.33 -8.30
N ILE A 406 -43.03 42.89 -9.41
CA ILE A 406 -42.78 43.78 -10.57
C ILE A 406 -44.09 44.19 -11.25
N ARG A 407 -45.07 43.29 -11.34
CA ARG A 407 -46.42 43.61 -11.84
C ARG A 407 -47.13 44.65 -10.96
N ALA A 408 -47.07 44.48 -9.64
CA ALA A 408 -47.68 45.41 -8.68
C ALA A 408 -47.06 46.82 -8.77
N LEU A 409 -45.73 46.91 -8.94
CA LEU A 409 -45.03 48.20 -9.09
C LEU A 409 -45.36 48.89 -10.42
N THR A 410 -45.57 48.13 -11.49
CA THR A 410 -45.95 48.66 -12.82
C THR A 410 -47.38 49.22 -12.79
N ALA A 411 -48.33 48.50 -12.20
CA ALA A 411 -49.72 48.95 -12.07
C ALA A 411 -49.85 50.27 -11.28
N ARG A 412 -49.03 50.43 -10.23
CA ARG A 412 -49.00 51.65 -9.41
C ARG A 412 -48.46 52.87 -10.16
N ALA A 413 -47.54 52.67 -11.10
CA ALA A 413 -47.04 53.75 -11.96
C ALA A 413 -48.09 54.20 -12.99
N ASP A 414 -48.92 53.28 -13.51
CA ASP A 414 -49.99 53.59 -14.46
C ASP A 414 -51.17 54.33 -13.80
N GLU A 415 -51.47 54.02 -12.53
CA GLU A 415 -52.53 54.66 -11.74
C GLU A 415 -52.22 56.14 -11.44
N SER A 416 -50.94 56.47 -11.21
CA SER A 416 -50.45 57.85 -10.98
C SER A 416 -50.60 58.76 -12.22
N ASP A 417 -50.50 58.22 -13.43
CA ASP A 417 -50.68 59.00 -14.68
C ASP A 417 -52.16 59.30 -14.97
N ALA A 418 -53.07 58.42 -14.53
CA ALA A 418 -54.51 58.61 -14.64
C ALA A 418 -55.05 59.73 -13.73
N GLU A 419 -54.41 59.97 -12.57
CA GLU A 419 -54.75 61.07 -11.67
C GLU A 419 -54.22 62.43 -12.17
N ALA A 420 -53.00 62.47 -12.72
CA ALA A 420 -52.40 63.70 -13.26
C ALA A 420 -53.14 64.25 -14.50
N SER A 421 -53.78 63.39 -15.28
CA SER A 421 -54.57 63.77 -16.45
C SER A 421 -55.94 64.36 -16.09
N LYS A 422 -56.57 63.93 -14.99
CA LYS A 422 -57.83 64.51 -14.47
C LYS A 422 -57.66 65.93 -13.95
N LEU A 423 -56.58 66.21 -13.21
CA LEU A 423 -56.31 67.53 -12.63
C LEU A 423 -56.05 68.62 -13.68
N ARG A 424 -55.52 68.26 -14.85
CA ARG A 424 -55.31 69.20 -15.97
C ARG A 424 -56.61 69.60 -16.67
N ALA A 425 -57.61 68.73 -16.73
CA ALA A 425 -58.91 69.00 -17.34
C ALA A 425 -59.85 69.88 -16.47
N GLU A 426 -59.61 69.94 -15.15
CA GLU A 426 -60.36 70.80 -14.22
C GLU A 426 -59.88 72.24 -14.20
N LEU A 427 -58.61 72.49 -14.55
CA LEU A 427 -58.00 73.82 -14.53
C LEU A 427 -58.43 74.70 -15.73
N GLU A 428 -58.72 74.09 -16.89
CA GLU A 428 -59.21 74.80 -18.08
C GLU A 428 -60.65 75.33 -17.92
N ARG A 429 -61.50 74.68 -17.10
CA ARG A 429 -62.88 75.12 -16.87
C ARG A 429 -63.00 76.35 -15.96
N ARG A 430 -61.96 76.68 -15.19
CA ARG A 430 -61.97 77.81 -14.25
C ARG A 430 -61.42 79.13 -14.82
N GLN A 431 -60.99 79.19 -16.09
CA GLN A 431 -60.39 80.39 -16.69
C GLN A 431 -61.22 81.08 -17.80
N GLY A 432 -62.51 80.78 -17.95
CA GLY A 432 -63.40 81.49 -18.88
C GLY A 432 -64.64 82.06 -18.19
N GLY A 433 -64.64 83.35 -17.84
CA GLY A 433 -65.89 84.01 -17.42
C GLY A 433 -65.81 85.21 -16.48
N ARG A 434 -64.64 85.86 -16.32
CA ARG A 434 -64.50 87.18 -15.67
C ARG A 434 -64.76 88.32 -16.67
N ALA A 435 -65.96 88.35 -17.25
CA ALA A 435 -66.42 89.46 -18.09
C ALA A 435 -67.93 89.64 -17.96
N ARG A 436 -68.37 90.31 -16.88
CA ARG A 436 -69.66 91.04 -16.70
C ARG A 436 -69.75 91.59 -15.27
N MET A 437 -68.67 92.23 -14.86
CA MET A 437 -68.68 93.26 -13.83
C MET A 437 -68.49 94.57 -14.60
N ILE A 438 -69.19 95.63 -14.18
CA ILE A 438 -69.41 96.92 -14.88
C ILE A 438 -70.72 96.91 -15.67
N GLU A 439 -71.81 96.84 -14.91
CA GLU A 439 -72.89 97.83 -15.01
C GLU A 439 -73.53 97.84 -13.61
N ASP A 440 -72.77 98.22 -12.59
CA ASP A 440 -72.60 99.64 -12.29
C ASP A 440 -73.88 100.41 -12.61
N ALA A 441 -74.91 100.16 -11.81
CA ALA A 441 -75.50 101.22 -11.02
C ALA A 441 -76.77 100.70 -10.36
N ARG A 442 -76.66 100.45 -9.06
CA ARG A 442 -77.57 101.02 -8.05
C ARG A 442 -77.08 100.67 -6.65
N THR A 443 -75.78 100.89 -6.43
CA THR A 443 -75.17 101.93 -5.58
C THR A 443 -76.03 102.71 -4.57
N GLY A 444 -77.15 102.17 -4.10
CA GLY A 444 -78.04 102.79 -3.13
C GLY A 444 -78.65 101.81 -2.12
N LEU A 445 -78.50 100.50 -2.35
CA LEU A 445 -78.85 99.44 -1.40
C LEU A 445 -77.59 98.81 -0.75
N GLY A 446 -76.49 99.59 -0.71
CA GLY A 446 -75.17 99.14 -0.25
C GLY A 446 -74.94 99.32 1.26
N GLU A 447 -75.51 100.35 1.88
CA GLU A 447 -75.16 100.68 3.27
C GLU A 447 -75.98 99.92 4.32
N LEU A 448 -77.24 99.57 4.04
CA LEU A 448 -78.07 98.75 4.95
C LEU A 448 -77.97 97.23 4.71
N ARG A 449 -77.24 96.81 3.66
CA ARG A 449 -76.92 95.40 3.37
C ARG A 449 -75.57 94.99 3.95
N ALA A 450 -74.63 95.92 4.14
CA ALA A 450 -73.31 95.68 4.68
C ALA A 450 -73.34 95.17 6.14
N GLU A 451 -74.24 95.70 6.98
CA GLU A 451 -74.36 95.26 8.38
C GLU A 451 -75.03 93.88 8.54
N LEU A 452 -75.92 93.47 7.61
CA LEU A 452 -76.53 92.12 7.60
C LEU A 452 -75.63 91.07 6.92
N GLU A 453 -74.80 91.49 5.94
CA GLU A 453 -73.74 90.68 5.36
C GLU A 453 -72.59 90.45 6.34
N GLN A 454 -72.25 91.40 7.21
CA GLN A 454 -71.17 91.22 8.20
C GLN A 454 -71.54 90.15 9.25
N VAL A 455 -72.76 90.16 9.78
CA VAL A 455 -73.25 89.12 10.71
C VAL A 455 -73.45 87.77 9.99
N SER A 456 -73.87 87.78 8.72
CA SER A 456 -73.94 86.55 7.89
C SER A 456 -72.56 86.03 7.48
N ALA A 457 -71.56 86.89 7.34
CA ALA A 457 -70.17 86.53 7.05
C ALA A 457 -69.47 85.96 8.28
N GLU A 458 -69.75 86.47 9.48
CA GLU A 458 -69.30 85.87 10.74
C GLU A 458 -69.97 84.50 10.99
N LEU A 459 -71.28 84.35 10.70
CA LEU A 459 -71.94 83.04 10.78
C LEU A 459 -71.43 82.06 9.71
N ARG A 460 -71.13 82.54 8.49
CA ARG A 460 -70.49 81.72 7.44
C ARG A 460 -69.06 81.35 7.81
N ASN A 461 -68.29 82.24 8.42
CA ASN A 461 -66.95 81.93 8.92
C ASN A 461 -67.00 80.87 10.02
N VAL A 462 -67.88 81.00 11.02
CA VAL A 462 -68.06 79.98 12.06
C VAL A 462 -68.59 78.66 11.48
N THR A 463 -69.38 78.71 10.40
CA THR A 463 -69.82 77.50 9.67
C THR A 463 -68.67 76.87 8.88
N VAL A 464 -67.82 77.68 8.23
CA VAL A 464 -66.60 77.23 7.52
C VAL A 464 -65.59 76.66 8.51
N GLU A 465 -65.42 77.28 9.68
CA GLU A 465 -64.58 76.80 10.77
C GLU A 465 -65.13 75.51 11.39
N ASN A 466 -66.45 75.39 11.56
CA ASN A 466 -67.07 74.12 11.97
C ASN A 466 -66.94 73.03 10.92
N THR A 467 -67.00 73.36 9.62
CA THR A 467 -66.74 72.37 8.56
C THR A 467 -65.27 71.99 8.49
N ALA A 468 -64.34 72.94 8.67
CA ALA A 468 -62.91 72.68 8.72
C ALA A 468 -62.53 71.81 9.92
N LEU A 469 -63.07 72.11 11.11
CA LEU A 469 -62.89 71.28 12.31
C LEU A 469 -63.55 69.90 12.15
N ARG A 470 -64.69 69.80 11.47
CA ARG A 470 -65.34 68.51 11.17
C ARG A 470 -64.52 67.70 10.16
N ASP A 471 -63.93 68.33 9.18
CA ASP A 471 -63.04 67.70 8.21
C ASP A 471 -61.72 67.27 8.86
N GLU A 472 -61.19 68.07 9.78
CA GLU A 472 -60.02 67.76 10.59
C GLU A 472 -60.28 66.57 11.52
N VAL A 473 -61.40 66.57 12.25
CA VAL A 473 -61.86 65.39 13.03
C VAL A 473 -62.10 64.18 12.13
N GLY A 474 -62.62 64.36 10.92
CA GLY A 474 -62.79 63.30 9.93
C GLY A 474 -61.45 62.77 9.38
N SER A 475 -60.42 63.61 9.29
CA SER A 475 -59.06 63.22 8.90
C SER A 475 -58.36 62.47 10.04
N LEU A 476 -58.49 62.94 11.28
CA LEU A 476 -57.94 62.30 12.47
C LEU A 476 -58.60 60.94 12.73
N ARG A 477 -59.91 60.82 12.49
CA ARG A 477 -60.62 59.55 12.61
C ARG A 477 -60.14 58.54 11.56
N ARG A 478 -59.97 58.97 10.30
CA ARG A 478 -59.38 58.13 9.25
C ARG A 478 -57.93 57.72 9.56
N ALA A 479 -57.13 58.63 10.11
CA ALA A 479 -55.77 58.31 10.56
C ALA A 479 -55.76 57.31 11.73
N SER A 480 -56.67 57.46 12.69
CA SER A 480 -56.86 56.52 13.80
C SER A 480 -57.33 55.15 13.31
N ASP A 481 -58.25 55.09 12.35
CA ASP A 481 -58.73 53.84 11.75
C ASP A 481 -57.60 53.16 10.96
N ALA A 482 -56.80 53.91 10.20
CA ALA A 482 -55.61 53.40 9.51
C ALA A 482 -54.54 52.88 10.48
N ALA A 483 -54.30 53.58 11.59
CA ALA A 483 -53.41 53.11 12.65
C ALA A 483 -53.94 51.83 13.32
N GLY A 484 -55.27 51.73 13.54
CA GLY A 484 -55.91 50.52 14.02
C GLY A 484 -55.74 49.32 13.08
N GLN A 485 -55.84 49.55 11.76
CA GLN A 485 -55.58 48.52 10.75
C GLN A 485 -54.11 48.08 10.72
N MET A 486 -53.16 49.02 10.84
CA MET A 486 -51.72 48.67 10.93
C MET A 486 -51.40 47.85 12.18
N ILE A 487 -51.97 48.20 13.33
CA ILE A 487 -51.79 47.44 14.58
C ILE A 487 -52.40 46.03 14.45
N ALA A 488 -53.56 45.91 13.82
CA ALA A 488 -54.17 44.59 13.54
C ALA A 488 -53.30 43.75 12.59
N GLY A 489 -52.72 44.37 11.56
CA GLY A 489 -51.75 43.73 10.67
C GLY A 489 -50.50 43.23 11.41
N ALA A 490 -49.87 44.10 12.20
CA ALA A 490 -48.69 43.76 12.99
C ALA A 490 -48.96 42.65 14.02
N ASN A 491 -50.14 42.65 14.68
CA ASN A 491 -50.53 41.56 15.57
C ASN A 491 -50.73 40.24 14.83
N THR A 492 -51.22 40.27 13.59
CA THR A 492 -51.36 39.06 12.77
C THR A 492 -49.99 38.48 12.41
N GLU A 493 -49.03 39.34 12.03
CA GLU A 493 -47.64 38.93 11.76
C GLU A 493 -46.94 38.38 13.01
N LEU A 494 -47.17 38.97 14.19
CA LEU A 494 -46.65 38.46 15.47
C LEU A 494 -47.19 37.05 15.81
N VAL A 495 -48.48 36.80 15.55
CA VAL A 495 -49.07 35.46 15.75
C VAL A 495 -48.48 34.46 14.75
N GLN A 496 -48.31 34.85 13.48
CA GLN A 496 -47.69 33.99 12.46
C GLN A 496 -46.24 33.66 12.79
N THR A 497 -45.46 34.64 13.25
CA THR A 497 -44.06 34.41 13.67
C THR A 497 -43.98 33.54 14.92
N ALA A 498 -44.90 33.67 15.88
CA ALA A 498 -44.97 32.79 17.04
C ALA A 498 -45.26 31.33 16.66
N GLU A 499 -46.16 31.08 15.70
CA GLU A 499 -46.43 29.72 15.19
C GLU A 499 -45.25 29.15 14.39
N LEU A 500 -44.54 29.98 13.62
CA LEU A 500 -43.30 29.56 12.96
C LEU A 500 -42.21 29.17 13.97
N VAL A 501 -42.01 29.97 15.03
CA VAL A 501 -41.06 29.65 16.10
C VAL A 501 -41.43 28.34 16.80
N LYS A 502 -42.72 28.11 17.06
CA LYS A 502 -43.21 26.85 17.64
C LYS A 502 -42.92 25.67 16.71
N THR A 503 -43.16 25.82 15.41
CA THR A 503 -42.87 24.78 14.41
C THR A 503 -41.36 24.52 14.27
N LEU A 504 -40.54 25.57 14.31
CA LEU A 504 -39.08 25.41 14.29
C LEU A 504 -38.58 24.69 15.54
N ARG A 505 -39.15 25.00 16.71
CA ARG A 505 -38.81 24.32 17.96
C ARG A 505 -39.09 22.82 17.89
N THR A 506 -40.28 22.41 17.41
CA THR A 506 -40.61 20.99 17.26
C THR A 506 -39.67 20.30 16.25
N ARG A 507 -39.31 20.96 15.15
CA ARG A 507 -38.35 20.42 14.18
C ARG A 507 -36.94 20.29 14.74
N VAL A 508 -36.51 21.18 15.64
CA VAL A 508 -35.24 21.07 16.35
C VAL A 508 -35.25 19.89 17.31
N GLU A 509 -36.33 19.72 18.09
CA GLU A 509 -36.49 18.57 18.99
C GLU A 509 -36.52 17.23 18.23
N GLU A 510 -37.19 17.18 17.07
CA GLU A 510 -37.17 16.03 16.15
C GLU A 510 -35.76 15.77 15.57
N ALA A 511 -35.03 16.83 15.20
CA ALA A 511 -33.67 16.68 14.68
C ALA A 511 -32.69 16.20 15.76
N GLU A 512 -32.79 16.71 16.99
CA GLU A 512 -31.96 16.29 18.12
C GLU A 512 -32.18 14.81 18.46
N THR A 513 -33.44 14.37 18.51
CA THR A 513 -33.76 12.95 18.75
C THR A 513 -33.28 12.03 17.62
N ALA A 514 -33.39 12.46 16.36
CA ALA A 514 -32.86 11.71 15.23
C ALA A 514 -31.32 11.58 15.28
N LEU A 515 -30.63 12.65 15.68
CA LEU A 515 -29.17 12.69 15.77
C LEU A 515 -28.66 11.82 16.94
N GLU A 516 -29.40 11.77 18.05
CA GLU A 516 -29.09 10.85 19.15
C GLU A 516 -29.28 9.38 18.73
N HIS A 517 -30.37 9.07 18.03
CA HIS A 517 -30.59 7.74 17.48
C HIS A 517 -29.50 7.32 16.47
N GLU A 518 -29.07 8.24 15.61
CA GLU A 518 -27.96 7.99 14.68
C GLU A 518 -26.63 7.73 15.42
N ARG A 519 -26.35 8.48 16.50
CA ARG A 519 -25.16 8.25 17.33
C ARG A 519 -25.18 6.89 18.01
N GLU A 520 -26.30 6.50 18.60
CA GLU A 520 -26.47 5.19 19.25
C GLU A 520 -26.31 4.04 18.24
N THR A 521 -26.98 4.13 17.09
CA THR A 521 -26.89 3.10 16.04
C THR A 521 -25.48 3.01 15.46
N ARG A 522 -24.82 4.14 15.20
CA ARG A 522 -23.42 4.16 14.74
C ARG A 522 -22.47 3.60 15.79
N GLY A 523 -22.70 3.91 17.07
CA GLY A 523 -21.94 3.33 18.19
C GLY A 523 -22.06 1.82 18.25
N ALA A 524 -23.29 1.29 18.15
CA ALA A 524 -23.55 -0.15 18.14
C ALA A 524 -22.91 -0.86 16.93
N ILE A 525 -22.99 -0.26 15.73
CA ILE A 525 -22.36 -0.82 14.52
C ILE A 525 -20.84 -0.87 14.69
N LEU A 526 -20.22 0.22 15.14
CA LEU A 526 -18.76 0.27 15.34
C LEU A 526 -18.27 -0.74 16.38
N GLU A 527 -19.00 -0.96 17.46
CA GLU A 527 -18.65 -1.97 18.46
C GLU A 527 -18.74 -3.40 17.89
N VAL A 528 -19.77 -3.70 17.08
CA VAL A 528 -19.88 -4.99 16.40
C VAL A 528 -18.76 -5.19 15.37
N GLU A 529 -18.44 -4.16 14.59
CA GLU A 529 -17.34 -4.21 13.62
C GLU A 529 -15.98 -4.37 14.29
N ARG A 530 -15.74 -3.66 15.41
CA ARG A 530 -14.53 -3.84 16.23
C ARG A 530 -14.44 -5.27 16.77
N ALA A 531 -15.52 -5.82 17.30
CA ALA A 531 -15.54 -7.19 17.80
C ALA A 531 -15.23 -8.22 16.68
N LYS A 532 -15.79 -8.02 15.47
CA LYS A 532 -15.48 -8.86 14.31
C LYS A 532 -14.02 -8.75 13.89
N ALA A 533 -13.47 -7.54 13.85
CA ALA A 533 -12.06 -7.31 13.51
C ALA A 533 -11.11 -7.95 14.52
N VAL A 534 -11.42 -7.83 15.83
CA VAL A 534 -10.65 -8.49 16.89
C VAL A 534 -10.72 -10.01 16.76
N ALA A 535 -11.91 -10.59 16.55
CA ALA A 535 -12.07 -12.03 16.37
C ALA A 535 -11.31 -12.55 15.14
N ALA A 536 -11.30 -11.80 14.03
CA ALA A 536 -10.53 -12.15 12.84
C ALA A 536 -9.02 -12.14 13.11
N LEU A 537 -8.52 -11.10 13.79
CA LEU A 537 -7.11 -11.00 14.17
C LEU A 537 -6.69 -12.09 15.18
N GLU A 538 -7.58 -12.47 16.10
CA GLU A 538 -7.35 -13.57 17.03
C GLU A 538 -7.28 -14.91 16.30
N ALA A 539 -8.16 -15.17 15.34
CA ALA A 539 -8.12 -16.37 14.51
C ALA A 539 -6.84 -16.44 13.65
N GLU A 540 -6.44 -15.34 13.01
CA GLU A 540 -5.18 -15.26 12.27
C GLU A 540 -3.97 -15.52 13.17
N ARG A 541 -3.98 -14.95 14.39
CA ARG A 541 -2.92 -15.17 15.38
C ARG A 541 -2.84 -16.64 15.79
N GLU A 542 -3.96 -17.32 16.02
CA GLU A 542 -3.97 -18.74 16.38
C GLU A 542 -3.37 -19.62 15.27
N VAL A 543 -3.73 -19.36 14.01
CA VAL A 543 -3.16 -20.07 12.85
C VAL A 543 -1.65 -19.81 12.75
N ALA A 544 -1.21 -18.56 12.92
CA ALA A 544 0.21 -18.22 12.89
C ALA A 544 0.99 -18.89 14.03
N VAL A 545 0.43 -18.96 15.24
CA VAL A 545 1.04 -19.66 16.38
C VAL A 545 1.15 -21.16 16.10
N ALA A 546 0.09 -21.80 15.58
CA ALA A 546 0.12 -23.21 15.23
C ALA A 546 1.18 -23.52 14.17
N ALA A 547 1.33 -22.66 13.15
CA ALA A 547 2.38 -22.80 12.14
C ALA A 547 3.79 -22.68 12.74
N VAL A 548 4.02 -21.73 13.64
CA VAL A 548 5.32 -21.58 14.34
C VAL A 548 5.62 -22.78 15.23
N GLU A 549 4.62 -23.35 15.91
CA GLU A 549 4.78 -24.55 16.72
C GLU A 549 5.11 -25.79 15.89
N ALA A 550 4.45 -25.95 14.74
CA ALA A 550 4.76 -27.02 13.78
C ALA A 550 6.21 -26.92 13.28
N GLU A 551 6.67 -25.72 12.93
CA GLU A 551 8.04 -25.52 12.45
C GLU A 551 9.08 -25.75 13.56
N ARG A 552 8.78 -25.35 14.80
CA ARG A 552 9.61 -25.70 15.96
C ARG A 552 9.68 -27.21 16.19
N ALA A 553 8.59 -27.95 15.97
CA ALA A 553 8.59 -29.40 16.07
C ALA A 553 9.47 -30.05 14.98
N ASN A 554 9.41 -29.52 13.75
CA ASN A 554 10.29 -29.93 12.65
C ASN A 554 11.77 -29.67 12.98
N LEU A 555 12.09 -28.49 13.51
CA LEU A 555 13.46 -28.15 13.91
C LEU A 555 13.99 -29.12 14.99
N ARG A 556 13.20 -29.40 16.03
CA ARG A 556 13.55 -30.39 17.07
C ARG A 556 13.73 -31.80 16.52
N LYS A 557 13.02 -32.16 15.45
CA LYS A 557 13.22 -33.43 14.76
C LYS A 557 14.56 -33.43 14.02
N MET A 558 14.83 -32.37 13.26
CA MET A 558 16.10 -32.22 12.54
C MET A 558 17.31 -32.20 13.47
N GLU A 559 17.22 -31.55 14.64
CA GLU A 559 18.28 -31.57 15.67
C GLU A 559 18.55 -32.99 16.20
N ARG A 560 17.50 -33.78 16.46
CA ARG A 560 17.63 -35.19 16.86
C ARG A 560 18.24 -36.05 15.76
N ASP A 561 17.83 -35.83 14.52
CA ASP A 561 18.37 -36.55 13.36
C ASP A 561 19.86 -36.20 13.19
N GLN A 562 20.25 -34.93 13.36
CA GLN A 562 21.65 -34.49 13.35
C GLN A 562 22.47 -35.12 14.48
N GLU A 563 21.93 -35.18 15.70
CA GLU A 563 22.59 -35.85 16.83
C GLU A 563 22.78 -37.34 16.55
N THR A 564 21.77 -38.00 15.99
CA THR A 564 21.84 -39.41 15.60
C THR A 564 22.92 -39.64 14.55
N VAL A 565 23.00 -38.79 13.53
CA VAL A 565 24.06 -38.85 12.51
C VAL A 565 25.44 -38.61 13.12
N ARG A 566 25.56 -37.67 14.06
CA ARG A 566 26.84 -37.41 14.75
C ARG A 566 27.31 -38.62 15.54
N LEU A 567 26.42 -39.24 16.32
CA LEU A 567 26.73 -40.46 17.08
C LEU A 567 27.12 -41.63 16.16
N ALA A 568 26.45 -41.78 15.01
CA ALA A 568 26.81 -42.78 14.02
C ALA A 568 28.19 -42.52 13.40
N LEU A 569 28.55 -41.26 13.16
CA LEU A 569 29.87 -40.88 12.68
C LEU A 569 30.96 -41.19 13.71
N ASP A 570 30.74 -40.85 14.98
CA ASP A 570 31.68 -41.14 16.06
C ASP A 570 31.90 -42.66 16.23
N ALA A 571 30.83 -43.45 16.13
CA ALA A 571 30.91 -44.91 16.15
C ALA A 571 31.73 -45.45 14.95
N ALA A 572 31.45 -44.97 13.73
CA ALA A 572 32.18 -45.38 12.53
C ALA A 572 33.67 -45.01 12.60
N ILE A 573 34.02 -43.87 13.19
CA ILE A 573 35.41 -43.48 13.47
C ILE A 573 36.06 -44.47 14.44
N GLY A 574 35.37 -44.85 15.51
CA GLY A 574 35.85 -45.84 16.48
C GLY A 574 36.07 -47.23 15.86
N GLU A 575 35.17 -47.68 14.99
CA GLU A 575 35.32 -48.93 14.23
C GLU A 575 36.53 -48.88 13.30
N ARG A 576 36.68 -47.78 12.54
CA ARG A 576 37.84 -47.57 11.65
C ARG A 576 39.16 -47.62 12.42
N ASP A 577 39.24 -46.96 13.57
CA ASP A 577 40.46 -46.94 14.39
C ASP A 577 40.78 -48.32 14.96
N THR A 578 39.75 -49.09 15.32
CA THR A 578 39.90 -50.49 15.75
C THR A 578 40.41 -51.37 14.61
N ALA A 579 39.83 -51.25 13.42
CA ALA A 579 40.26 -51.98 12.22
C ALA A 579 41.70 -51.62 11.83
N ALA A 580 42.09 -50.34 11.95
CA ALA A 580 43.47 -49.91 11.72
C ALA A 580 44.45 -50.60 12.69
N ARG A 581 44.13 -50.66 13.99
CA ARG A 581 44.96 -51.38 14.98
C ARG A 581 45.06 -52.87 14.68
N GLN A 582 43.97 -53.51 14.26
CA GLN A 582 43.98 -54.92 13.88
C GLN A 582 44.89 -55.16 12.67
N ARG A 583 44.80 -54.31 11.64
CA ARG A 583 45.68 -54.39 10.46
C ARG A 583 47.14 -54.23 10.84
N ASP A 584 47.46 -53.26 11.69
CA ASP A 584 48.84 -53.01 12.11
C ASP A 584 49.38 -54.17 12.95
N ALA A 585 48.55 -54.80 13.80
CA ALA A 585 48.91 -56.02 14.52
C ALA A 585 49.16 -57.21 13.58
N SER A 586 48.28 -57.45 12.61
CA SER A 586 48.47 -58.51 11.60
C SER A 586 49.71 -58.27 10.72
N ALA A 587 50.05 -57.01 10.42
CA ALA A 587 51.28 -56.68 9.72
C ALA A 587 52.52 -57.05 10.54
N ALA A 588 52.52 -56.74 11.84
CA ALA A 588 53.61 -57.12 12.73
C ALA A 588 53.76 -58.65 12.89
N GLU A 589 52.63 -59.39 12.94
CA GLU A 589 52.66 -60.85 12.92
C GLU A 589 53.23 -61.40 11.61
N ALA A 590 52.85 -60.83 10.46
CA ALA A 590 53.38 -61.24 9.16
C ALA A 590 54.91 -60.99 9.05
N ASP A 591 55.39 -59.86 9.58
CA ASP A 591 56.82 -59.55 9.63
C ASP A 591 57.58 -60.52 10.53
N ALA A 592 57.01 -60.90 11.68
CA ALA A 592 57.60 -61.90 12.58
C ALA A 592 57.69 -63.29 11.93
N VAL A 593 56.65 -63.73 11.23
CA VAL A 593 56.64 -64.99 10.48
C VAL A 593 57.64 -64.96 9.32
N ALA A 594 57.79 -63.82 8.64
CA ALA A 594 58.79 -63.65 7.60
C ALA A 594 60.21 -63.81 8.15
N GLN A 595 60.49 -63.22 9.33
CA GLN A 595 61.76 -63.38 10.01
C GLN A 595 62.03 -64.85 10.39
N GLU A 596 61.05 -65.54 10.99
CA GLU A 596 61.18 -66.95 11.36
C GLU A 596 61.47 -67.84 10.14
N ARG A 597 60.81 -67.57 9.00
CA ARG A 597 61.07 -68.29 7.74
C ARG A 597 62.49 -68.08 7.23
N ASP A 598 63.00 -66.86 7.35
CA ASP A 598 64.34 -66.52 6.90
C ASP A 598 65.40 -67.17 7.80
N ASP A 599 65.18 -67.20 9.12
CA ASP A 599 66.01 -67.90 10.09
C ASP A 599 66.02 -69.43 9.83
N LEU A 600 64.84 -70.04 9.64
CA LEU A 600 64.72 -71.47 9.30
C LEU A 600 65.39 -71.81 7.96
N SER A 601 65.35 -70.88 6.99
CA SER A 601 66.06 -71.05 5.72
C SER A 601 67.57 -71.03 5.91
N ALA A 602 68.08 -70.16 6.77
CA ALA A 602 69.50 -70.12 7.13
C ALA A 602 69.94 -71.40 7.86
N ASP A 603 69.14 -71.90 8.81
CA ASP A 603 69.40 -73.15 9.51
C ASP A 603 69.43 -74.35 8.57
N ARG A 604 68.46 -74.43 7.64
CA ARG A 604 68.43 -75.47 6.60
C ARG A 604 69.70 -75.43 5.74
N ASP A 605 70.14 -74.24 5.33
CA ASP A 605 71.33 -74.09 4.52
C ASP A 605 72.61 -74.46 5.30
N ALA A 606 72.65 -74.19 6.61
CA ALA A 606 73.74 -74.63 7.49
C ALA A 606 73.78 -76.17 7.61
N LEU A 607 72.64 -76.81 7.88
CA LEU A 607 72.52 -78.27 7.94
C LEU A 607 72.88 -78.94 6.62
N ALA A 608 72.54 -78.32 5.48
CA ALA A 608 72.94 -78.82 4.17
C ALA A 608 74.47 -78.82 4.02
N ARG A 609 75.17 -77.77 4.46
CA ARG A 609 76.63 -77.71 4.46
C ARG A 609 77.25 -78.75 5.40
N GLU A 610 76.70 -78.96 6.59
CA GLU A 610 77.16 -79.99 7.53
C GLU A 610 77.02 -81.40 6.93
N ARG A 611 75.86 -81.70 6.32
CA ARG A 611 75.63 -82.96 5.62
C ARG A 611 76.66 -83.17 4.51
N ASP A 612 76.91 -82.15 3.68
CA ASP A 612 77.86 -82.24 2.57
C ASP A 612 79.29 -82.48 3.09
N ALA A 613 79.68 -81.84 4.20
CA ALA A 613 80.95 -82.10 4.87
C ALA A 613 81.05 -83.53 5.43
N LEU A 614 79.98 -84.05 6.05
CA LEU A 614 79.93 -85.43 6.55
C LEU A 614 80.00 -86.46 5.42
N LEU A 615 79.34 -86.19 4.28
CA LEU A 615 79.42 -87.04 3.10
C LEU A 615 80.86 -87.08 2.55
N ALA A 616 81.53 -85.92 2.45
CA ALA A 616 82.93 -85.87 2.05
C ALA A 616 83.85 -86.64 3.02
N ALA A 617 83.62 -86.52 4.33
CA ALA A 617 84.37 -87.27 5.34
C ALA A 617 84.15 -88.79 5.23
N ARG A 618 82.90 -89.23 5.00
CA ARG A 618 82.56 -90.64 4.75
C ARG A 618 83.26 -91.17 3.50
N ASP A 619 83.26 -90.41 2.41
CA ASP A 619 83.89 -90.81 1.16
C ASP A 619 85.42 -90.94 1.33
N ALA A 620 86.05 -90.04 2.11
CA ALA A 620 87.45 -90.13 2.47
C ALA A 620 87.77 -91.39 3.31
N LEU A 621 86.97 -91.69 4.34
CA LEU A 621 87.12 -92.90 5.15
C LEU A 621 86.91 -94.18 4.33
N THR A 622 85.99 -94.14 3.37
CA THR A 622 85.74 -95.26 2.44
C THR A 622 86.98 -95.51 1.57
N ALA A 623 87.57 -94.45 1.02
CA ALA A 623 88.81 -94.55 0.25
C ALA A 623 89.99 -95.05 1.11
N GLU A 624 90.10 -94.63 2.37
CA GLU A 624 91.12 -95.11 3.30
C GLU A 624 90.95 -96.60 3.61
N ARG A 625 89.72 -97.05 3.90
CA ARG A 625 89.39 -98.47 4.09
C ARG A 625 89.75 -99.30 2.86
N ASP A 626 89.41 -98.82 1.67
CA ASP A 626 89.67 -99.55 0.43
C ASP A 626 91.19 -99.69 0.18
N ARG A 627 91.97 -98.64 0.47
CA ARG A 627 93.45 -98.71 0.45
C ARG A 627 93.98 -99.72 1.47
N ALA A 628 93.53 -99.65 2.73
CA ALA A 628 93.95 -100.57 3.78
C ALA A 628 93.61 -102.02 3.43
N HIS A 629 92.45 -102.28 2.80
CA HIS A 629 92.10 -103.61 2.32
C HIS A 629 93.06 -104.08 1.23
N THR A 630 93.43 -103.23 0.27
CA THR A 630 94.45 -103.56 -0.74
C THR A 630 95.80 -103.88 -0.09
N ASP A 631 96.26 -103.08 0.88
CA ASP A 631 97.52 -103.32 1.59
C ASP A 631 97.52 -104.67 2.33
N ILE A 632 96.39 -105.03 2.96
CA ILE A 632 96.21 -106.35 3.60
C ILE A 632 96.31 -107.49 2.57
N GLN A 633 95.70 -107.34 1.40
CA GLN A 633 95.78 -108.36 0.33
C GLN A 633 97.22 -108.52 -0.18
N VAL A 634 97.95 -107.41 -0.35
CA VAL A 634 99.37 -107.44 -0.73
C VAL A 634 100.20 -108.13 0.35
N ALA A 635 100.06 -107.73 1.62
CA ALA A 635 100.79 -108.35 2.73
C ALA A 635 100.48 -109.84 2.86
N ARG A 636 99.23 -110.25 2.63
CA ARG A 636 98.83 -111.66 2.60
C ARG A 636 99.54 -112.42 1.47
N ALA A 637 99.56 -111.87 0.26
CA ALA A 637 100.27 -112.46 -0.87
C ALA A 637 101.78 -112.58 -0.60
N GLU A 638 102.39 -111.59 0.04
CA GLU A 638 103.80 -111.66 0.48
C GLU A 638 104.03 -112.76 1.53
N VAL A 639 103.13 -112.92 2.50
CA VAL A 639 103.20 -114.01 3.49
C VAL A 639 103.04 -115.38 2.82
N GLU A 640 102.10 -115.54 1.90
CA GLU A 640 101.90 -116.78 1.13
C GLU A 640 103.13 -117.10 0.27
N ALA A 641 103.74 -116.10 -0.38
CA ALA A 641 104.98 -116.27 -1.13
C ALA A 641 106.15 -116.70 -0.21
N ARG A 642 106.33 -116.03 0.92
CA ARG A 642 107.36 -116.41 1.91
C ARG A 642 107.13 -117.80 2.49
N ALA A 643 105.87 -118.21 2.70
CA ALA A 643 105.55 -119.55 3.16
C ALA A 643 105.95 -120.60 2.11
N ALA A 644 105.69 -120.34 0.83
CA ALA A 644 106.13 -121.20 -0.26
C ALA A 644 107.66 -121.27 -0.37
N ASP A 645 108.37 -120.14 -0.25
CA ASP A 645 109.84 -120.11 -0.21
C ASP A 645 110.40 -120.93 0.95
N LEU A 646 109.79 -120.83 2.14
CA LEU A 646 110.15 -121.63 3.31
C LEU A 646 109.90 -123.12 3.12
N GLU A 647 108.81 -123.49 2.43
CA GLU A 647 108.50 -124.90 2.12
C GLU A 647 109.49 -125.46 1.09
N ALA A 648 109.81 -124.70 0.05
CA ALA A 648 110.85 -125.05 -0.93
C ALA A 648 112.22 -125.26 -0.25
N ALA A 649 112.62 -124.33 0.64
CA ALA A 649 113.87 -124.45 1.40
C ALA A 649 113.87 -125.66 2.35
N ARG A 650 112.71 -126.04 2.93
CA ARG A 650 112.56 -127.27 3.72
C ARG A 650 112.71 -128.51 2.85
N SER A 651 112.07 -128.56 1.68
CA SER A 651 112.23 -129.67 0.73
C SER A 651 113.66 -129.81 0.25
N GLU A 652 114.36 -128.71 -0.04
CA GLU A 652 115.78 -128.71 -0.39
C GLU A 652 116.64 -129.26 0.76
N ARG A 653 116.43 -128.79 1.99
CA ARG A 653 117.09 -129.31 3.19
C ARG A 653 116.83 -130.80 3.39
N ASP A 654 115.60 -131.26 3.20
CA ASP A 654 115.24 -132.67 3.35
C ASP A 654 115.87 -133.54 2.24
N GLY A 655 115.97 -133.00 1.02
CA GLY A 655 116.73 -133.59 -0.08
C GLY A 655 118.21 -133.72 0.23
N VAL A 656 118.86 -132.64 0.69
CA VAL A 656 120.26 -132.65 1.17
C VAL A 656 120.43 -133.63 2.33
N GLY A 657 119.45 -133.73 3.24
CA GLY A 657 119.43 -134.70 4.32
C GLY A 657 119.42 -136.15 3.81
N ALA A 658 118.62 -136.46 2.79
CA ALA A 658 118.59 -137.77 2.14
C ALA A 658 119.90 -138.07 1.38
N GLU A 659 120.49 -137.09 0.71
CA GLU A 659 121.83 -137.21 0.09
C GLU A 659 122.91 -137.51 1.15
N LEU A 660 122.88 -136.84 2.30
CA LEU A 660 123.80 -137.11 3.41
C LEU A 660 123.58 -138.52 4.02
N GLU A 661 122.33 -138.98 4.16
CA GLU A 661 122.00 -140.32 4.65
C GLU A 661 122.48 -141.41 3.67
N THR A 662 122.28 -141.22 2.36
CA THR A 662 122.80 -142.14 1.34
C THR A 662 124.33 -142.15 1.32
N LEU A 663 125.00 -141.00 1.40
CA LEU A 663 126.46 -140.90 1.61
C LEU A 663 126.92 -141.65 2.86
N ARG A 664 126.20 -141.51 3.98
CA ARG A 664 126.50 -142.22 5.23
C ARG A 664 126.30 -143.73 5.12
N SER A 665 125.32 -144.20 4.35
CA SER A 665 125.03 -145.62 4.13
C SER A 665 125.97 -146.30 3.10
N THR A 666 126.68 -145.50 2.30
CA THR A 666 127.62 -145.97 1.27
C THR A 666 129.09 -145.86 1.68
N MET A 667 129.38 -145.20 2.80
CA MET A 667 130.58 -145.44 3.61
C MET A 667 130.35 -146.60 4.57
#